data_AF-A1VWE1-F1
#
_entry.id   AF-A1VWE1-F1
#
_cell.length_a   1.000
_cell.length_b   1.000
_cell.length_c   1.000
_cell.angle_alpha   90.00
_cell.angle_beta   90.00
_cell.angle_gamma   90.00
#
_symmetry.space_group_name_H-M   'P 1'
#
loop_
_entity.id
_entity.type
_entity.pdbx_description
1 polymer ?
#
loop_
_entity_poly.entity_id
_entity_poly.type
_entity_poly.pdbx_seq_one_letter_code
_entity_poly.pdbx_strand_id
1 'polypeptide(L)'
;MKKIVAALVSGLLCACAHAQIQWEVENRFPFFTKEAFRSLEDAVGDNPINLETRITQLKLRDQVNHLKESAWNPETGKHDAARILSPSVRISGRTAWLDPACEWSLTNSAGQSVQKVSGPCQVGPWLEATIGEPTTLSVRKPTGEQFEQAVLVKKRLVVAIGDSFASGEGNPDYSAKFEWSPDSSLLKRPAHTWMLNPNDIRKLKIVNAQWLDTKCHRSIMAWPSLYALQQALTNKDTVVQFASFACSGAEIMDGFYLPQKNTPGTAGTKLSPSREDKFLKFSQQEALARFLCPTNPVPTDLEVSRKIAQTYLNPYYNNNENDAKKVTMWKCAAPLKPDELLVLFGGNDTKFSGIVKYVFHPAKLAYNLPVVGFLMDKAIKLALTPVPPEDAKKYLQLLPENYGYLRAGLEGFVEQGKTKVRMLQYPDPASNDLAHNEAAKELRACQLRTGDANRPIQQMIASQLPGPFKNEGAWYGISPKKLTQIREQYVDPLRKLQLSSTSEFGWELVDSLPAFHNHGICGGTLECESAGENCRNSDRVRWAYFTDIQYVRAPNSCPMKNLLVFNPYDDQQGRGLRLANDAALVAARVAPNGSLYLDWVNNMAHPTAAAHARVASLVAGKPLVPAAPEPAQPWLACAN
;
A
#
# COMPACT_ATOMS: atom_id res chain seq x y z
N MET A 1 -29.14 -65.00 -19.21
CA MET A 1 -28.15 -64.01 -18.71
C MET A 1 -27.87 -63.03 -19.85
N LYS A 2 -28.46 -61.83 -19.78
CA LYS A 2 -28.54 -60.86 -20.88
C LYS A 2 -27.29 -59.96 -20.89
N LYS A 3 -26.59 -59.93 -22.03
CA LYS A 3 -25.66 -58.85 -22.41
C LYS A 3 -26.49 -57.73 -23.03
N ILE A 4 -26.38 -56.50 -22.53
CA ILE A 4 -27.04 -55.33 -23.11
C ILE A 4 -25.99 -54.43 -23.77
N VAL A 5 -26.40 -53.99 -24.95
CA VAL A 5 -25.74 -53.23 -26.00
C VAL A 5 -25.47 -51.78 -25.58
N ALA A 6 -24.38 -51.23 -26.10
CA ALA A 6 -23.96 -49.84 -25.97
C ALA A 6 -24.99 -48.86 -26.55
N ALA A 7 -25.28 -47.78 -25.82
CA ALA A 7 -25.90 -46.58 -26.34
C ALA A 7 -24.89 -45.42 -26.22
N LEU A 8 -24.28 -45.06 -27.35
CA LEU A 8 -23.60 -43.79 -27.55
C LEU A 8 -24.65 -42.69 -27.53
N VAL A 9 -24.79 -42.01 -26.40
CA VAL A 9 -25.50 -40.73 -26.34
C VAL A 9 -24.50 -39.65 -26.72
N SER A 10 -24.53 -39.27 -28.00
CA SER A 10 -23.92 -38.05 -28.51
C SER A 10 -24.57 -36.87 -27.79
N GLY A 11 -23.93 -36.38 -26.73
CA GLY A 11 -24.29 -35.12 -26.11
C GLY A 11 -24.01 -34.00 -27.11
N LEU A 12 -25.07 -33.44 -27.71
CA LEU A 12 -25.03 -32.11 -28.30
C LEU A 12 -24.59 -31.15 -27.19
N LEU A 13 -23.32 -30.79 -27.18
CA LEU A 13 -22.86 -29.56 -26.57
C LEU A 13 -23.55 -28.43 -27.33
N CYS A 14 -24.48 -27.77 -26.66
CA CYS A 14 -24.99 -26.47 -27.05
C CYS A 14 -23.78 -25.55 -27.22
N ALA A 15 -23.35 -25.33 -28.47
CA ALA A 15 -22.35 -24.33 -28.77
C ALA A 15 -22.95 -22.99 -28.35
N CYS A 16 -22.44 -22.42 -27.25
CA CYS A 16 -22.70 -21.02 -26.94
C CYS A 16 -22.37 -20.22 -28.20
N ALA A 17 -23.38 -19.57 -28.78
CA ALA A 17 -23.17 -18.62 -29.87
C ALA A 17 -22.13 -17.62 -29.37
N HIS A 18 -20.91 -17.70 -29.90
CA HIS A 18 -19.90 -16.70 -29.58
C HIS A 18 -20.44 -15.37 -30.11
N ALA A 19 -20.47 -14.34 -29.27
CA ALA A 19 -20.90 -13.02 -29.68
C ALA A 19 -20.13 -12.62 -30.96
N GLN A 20 -20.88 -12.28 -32.02
CA GLN A 20 -20.31 -12.00 -33.34
C GLN A 20 -19.47 -10.70 -33.33
N ILE A 21 -19.69 -9.85 -32.33
CA ILE A 21 -18.86 -8.70 -31.98
C ILE A 21 -18.43 -8.85 -30.52
N GLN A 22 -17.12 -8.88 -30.27
CA GLN A 22 -16.55 -8.69 -28.95
C GLN A 22 -16.21 -7.21 -28.79
N TRP A 23 -16.53 -6.59 -27.67
CA TRP A 23 -16.21 -5.18 -27.43
C TRP A 23 -15.58 -4.97 -26.06
N GLU A 24 -14.79 -3.92 -25.96
CA GLU A 24 -14.16 -3.49 -24.72
C GLU A 24 -14.05 -1.97 -24.66
N VAL A 25 -13.99 -1.44 -23.45
CA VAL A 25 -13.59 -0.04 -23.23
C VAL A 25 -12.07 0.06 -23.40
N GLU A 26 -11.60 1.03 -24.19
CA GLU A 26 -10.18 1.17 -24.51
C GLU A 26 -9.30 1.55 -23.32
N ASN A 27 -9.81 2.36 -22.38
CA ASN A 27 -9.13 2.69 -21.13
C ASN A 27 -10.09 2.48 -19.95
N ARG A 28 -9.92 1.35 -19.26
CA ARG A 28 -10.77 0.93 -18.14
C ARG A 28 -10.31 1.48 -16.79
N PHE A 29 -9.14 2.11 -16.76
CA PHE A 29 -8.56 2.67 -15.56
C PHE A 29 -8.01 4.08 -15.84
N PRO A 30 -8.89 5.10 -15.95
CA PRO A 30 -8.51 6.47 -16.34
C PRO A 30 -7.54 7.15 -15.37
N PHE A 31 -7.25 6.53 -14.21
CA PHE A 31 -6.11 6.89 -13.38
C PHE A 31 -4.79 6.87 -14.16
N PHE A 32 -4.61 5.97 -15.14
CA PHE A 32 -3.48 5.97 -16.08
C PHE A 32 -3.94 6.32 -17.51
N THR A 33 -3.00 6.79 -18.35
CA THR A 33 -3.32 7.13 -19.75
C THR A 33 -3.73 5.85 -20.46
N LYS A 34 -4.35 5.96 -21.64
CA LYS A 34 -4.71 4.77 -22.42
C LYS A 34 -3.47 3.92 -22.71
N GLU A 35 -2.36 4.58 -23.07
CA GLU A 35 -1.10 3.95 -23.43
C GLU A 35 -0.49 3.23 -22.21
N ALA A 36 -0.47 3.89 -21.06
CA ALA A 36 0.03 3.32 -19.82
C ALA A 36 -0.84 2.13 -19.34
N PHE A 37 -2.17 2.27 -19.38
CA PHE A 37 -3.07 1.18 -19.01
C PHE A 37 -2.94 -0.01 -19.98
N ARG A 38 -2.80 0.24 -21.29
CA ARG A 38 -2.56 -0.81 -22.27
C ARG A 38 -1.24 -1.54 -22.02
N SER A 39 -0.16 -0.82 -21.68
CA SER A 39 1.12 -1.44 -21.30
C SER A 39 0.96 -2.38 -20.10
N LEU A 40 0.09 -2.01 -19.15
CA LEU A 40 -0.25 -2.87 -18.02
C LEU A 40 -1.04 -4.10 -18.46
N GLU A 41 -2.06 -3.95 -19.31
CA GLU A 41 -2.83 -5.07 -19.86
C GLU A 41 -1.94 -6.06 -20.60
N ASP A 42 -1.09 -5.56 -21.50
CA ASP A 42 -0.17 -6.37 -22.31
C ASP A 42 0.82 -7.15 -21.41
N ALA A 43 1.28 -6.54 -20.33
CA ALA A 43 2.14 -7.20 -19.37
C ALA A 43 1.40 -8.29 -18.56
N VAL A 44 0.15 -8.04 -18.15
CA VAL A 44 -0.68 -8.99 -17.39
C VAL A 44 -1.05 -10.22 -18.23
N GLY A 45 -1.41 -9.98 -19.49
CA GLY A 45 -1.95 -10.96 -20.43
C GLY A 45 -3.40 -11.39 -20.13
N ASP A 46 -3.96 -12.24 -21.00
CA ASP A 46 -5.38 -12.66 -20.97
C ASP A 46 -5.70 -13.83 -20.01
N ASN A 47 -4.71 -14.40 -19.33
CA ASN A 47 -4.92 -15.56 -18.46
C ASN A 47 -5.72 -15.20 -17.20
N PRO A 48 -6.69 -16.04 -16.74
CA PRO A 48 -7.46 -15.81 -15.53
C PRO A 48 -6.50 -15.63 -14.35
N ILE A 49 -6.50 -14.41 -13.82
CA ILE A 49 -5.30 -13.85 -13.20
C ILE A 49 -5.19 -14.31 -11.74
N ASN A 50 -4.07 -14.95 -11.40
CA ASN A 50 -3.53 -14.90 -10.04
C ASN A 50 -2.86 -13.52 -9.84
N LEU A 51 -3.66 -12.53 -9.45
CA LEU A 51 -3.24 -11.13 -9.33
C LEU A 51 -2.24 -10.93 -8.19
N GLU A 52 -2.26 -11.79 -7.16
CA GLU A 52 -1.28 -11.80 -6.06
C GLU A 52 0.13 -12.02 -6.59
N THR A 53 0.30 -12.99 -7.49
CA THR A 53 1.59 -13.32 -8.11
C THR A 53 1.94 -12.35 -9.23
N ARG A 54 0.98 -11.93 -10.07
CA ARG A 54 1.30 -11.11 -11.25
C ARG A 54 1.46 -9.61 -10.93
N ILE A 55 0.60 -8.97 -10.13
CA ILE A 55 0.69 -7.50 -9.94
C ILE A 55 1.97 -7.06 -9.22
N THR A 56 2.49 -7.88 -8.32
CA THR A 56 3.80 -7.70 -7.68
C THR A 56 4.94 -7.94 -8.67
N GLN A 57 4.86 -8.99 -9.50
CA GLN A 57 5.86 -9.38 -10.51
C GLN A 57 5.89 -8.52 -11.77
N LEU A 58 4.76 -7.93 -12.17
CA LEU A 58 4.59 -7.16 -13.41
C LEU A 58 5.47 -5.92 -13.46
N LYS A 59 6.10 -5.59 -12.32
CA LYS A 59 6.82 -4.35 -12.09
C LYS A 59 5.93 -3.22 -12.61
N LEU A 60 4.74 -3.09 -12.03
CA LEU A 60 3.74 -2.07 -12.38
C LEU A 60 4.39 -0.71 -12.68
N ARG A 61 5.39 -0.37 -11.85
CA ARG A 61 6.29 0.78 -11.98
C ARG A 61 7.05 0.87 -13.32
N ASP A 62 7.62 -0.22 -13.83
CA ASP A 62 8.43 -0.27 -15.04
C ASP A 62 7.55 -0.17 -16.30
N GLN A 63 6.24 -0.39 -16.18
CA GLN A 63 5.26 -0.31 -17.27
C GLN A 63 4.62 1.09 -17.44
N VAL A 64 4.80 1.97 -16.45
CA VAL A 64 4.27 3.34 -16.51
C VAL A 64 5.46 4.27 -16.65
N ASN A 65 5.49 5.14 -17.67
CA ASN A 65 6.59 6.08 -17.84
C ASN A 65 6.55 7.13 -16.73
N HIS A 66 7.29 6.86 -15.66
CA HIS A 66 7.62 7.79 -14.58
C HIS A 66 6.44 8.42 -13.83
N LEU A 67 5.38 7.68 -13.46
CA LEU A 67 4.21 8.20 -12.69
C LEU A 67 3.45 9.40 -13.31
N LYS A 68 4.02 10.11 -14.29
CA LYS A 68 3.51 11.31 -14.95
C LYS A 68 2.29 11.01 -15.80
N GLU A 69 2.14 9.76 -16.22
CA GLU A 69 0.96 9.27 -16.92
C GLU A 69 -0.22 8.97 -15.97
N SER A 70 0.02 9.05 -14.64
CA SER A 70 -1.06 9.00 -13.66
C SER A 70 -1.87 10.30 -13.65
N ALA A 71 -3.10 10.21 -13.17
CA ALA A 71 -3.99 11.34 -12.97
C ALA A 71 -3.69 12.11 -11.67
N TRP A 72 -2.61 11.78 -10.95
CA TRP A 72 -2.20 12.47 -9.74
C TRP A 72 -1.18 13.57 -10.05
N ASN A 73 -1.44 14.78 -9.57
CA ASN A 73 -0.51 15.89 -9.63
C ASN A 73 0.13 16.14 -8.24
N PRO A 74 1.40 15.77 -8.04
CA PRO A 74 2.07 15.91 -6.74
C PRO A 74 2.38 17.36 -6.34
N GLU A 75 2.45 18.30 -7.29
CA GLU A 75 2.71 19.71 -7.00
C GLU A 75 1.47 20.40 -6.42
N THR A 76 0.31 20.07 -6.97
CA THR A 76 -0.97 20.65 -6.52
C THR A 76 -1.66 19.82 -5.44
N GLY A 77 -1.25 18.56 -5.26
CA GLY A 77 -1.87 17.62 -4.33
C GLY A 77 -3.28 17.22 -4.72
N LYS A 78 -3.55 17.08 -6.04
CA LYS A 78 -4.89 16.83 -6.59
C LYS A 78 -4.88 15.72 -7.63
N HIS A 79 -5.99 14.98 -7.70
CA HIS A 79 -6.31 14.15 -8.86
C HIS A 79 -6.93 14.99 -9.97
N ASP A 80 -6.66 14.64 -11.23
CA ASP A 80 -7.34 15.14 -12.41
C ASP A 80 -8.77 14.57 -12.48
N ALA A 81 -9.69 15.24 -11.80
CA ALA A 81 -11.09 14.85 -11.73
C ALA A 81 -11.77 14.86 -13.11
N ALA A 82 -11.38 15.78 -14.01
CA ALA A 82 -11.98 15.87 -15.34
C ALA A 82 -11.69 14.62 -16.17
N ARG A 83 -10.49 14.06 -16.03
CA ARG A 83 -10.12 12.79 -16.67
C ARG A 83 -10.73 11.57 -15.97
N ILE A 84 -10.60 11.46 -14.65
CA ILE A 84 -11.04 10.27 -13.91
C ILE A 84 -12.56 10.12 -13.94
N LEU A 85 -13.29 11.24 -13.79
CA LEU A 85 -14.75 11.26 -13.67
C LEU A 85 -15.45 11.55 -15.00
N SER A 86 -14.74 11.49 -16.12
CA SER A 86 -15.32 11.68 -17.45
C SER A 86 -16.54 10.74 -17.65
N PRO A 87 -17.71 11.26 -18.04
CA PRO A 87 -18.88 10.44 -18.35
C PRO A 87 -18.75 9.76 -19.72
N SER A 88 -17.80 10.21 -20.55
CA SER A 88 -17.59 9.74 -21.91
C SER A 88 -16.29 8.93 -21.99
N VAL A 89 -16.35 7.78 -22.67
CA VAL A 89 -15.21 6.88 -22.89
C VAL A 89 -15.16 6.35 -24.31
N ARG A 90 -14.00 5.84 -24.71
CA ARG A 90 -13.82 5.16 -25.99
C ARG A 90 -14.03 3.66 -25.85
N ILE A 91 -14.81 3.08 -26.76
CA ILE A 91 -14.97 1.64 -26.90
C ILE A 91 -14.43 1.19 -28.26
N SER A 92 -14.02 -0.07 -28.37
CA SER A 92 -13.67 -0.70 -29.65
C SER A 92 -14.35 -2.06 -29.77
N GLY A 93 -14.65 -2.45 -31.01
CA GLY A 93 -15.23 -3.74 -31.33
C GLY A 93 -14.26 -4.60 -32.13
N ARG A 94 -14.40 -5.92 -32.01
CA ARG A 94 -13.65 -6.93 -32.74
C ARG A 94 -14.59 -7.99 -33.30
N THR A 95 -14.30 -8.47 -34.49
CA THR A 95 -15.04 -9.55 -35.13
C THR A 95 -14.09 -10.61 -35.67
N ALA A 96 -14.63 -11.76 -36.09
CA ALA A 96 -13.88 -12.77 -36.83
C ALA A 96 -13.64 -12.41 -38.31
N TRP A 97 -14.22 -11.30 -38.81
CA TRP A 97 -14.07 -10.90 -40.20
C TRP A 97 -12.69 -10.30 -40.46
N LEU A 98 -12.11 -10.64 -41.61
CA LEU A 98 -10.80 -10.18 -42.06
C LEU A 98 -10.89 -9.11 -43.16
N ASP A 99 -12.11 -8.69 -43.51
CA ASP A 99 -12.35 -7.67 -44.53
C ASP A 99 -11.63 -6.35 -44.14
N PRO A 100 -11.01 -5.66 -45.11
CA PRO A 100 -10.17 -4.50 -44.85
C PRO A 100 -10.97 -3.26 -44.43
N ALA A 101 -12.27 -3.22 -44.73
CA ALA A 101 -13.14 -2.10 -44.43
C ALA A 101 -14.56 -2.55 -44.09
N CYS A 102 -15.02 -2.17 -42.91
CA CYS A 102 -16.40 -2.25 -42.44
C CYS A 102 -16.86 -0.88 -41.98
N GLU A 103 -18.17 -0.70 -42.02
CA GLU A 103 -18.86 0.42 -41.42
C GLU A 103 -19.22 0.07 -39.98
N TRP A 104 -18.63 0.79 -39.03
CA TRP A 104 -18.90 0.68 -37.60
C TRP A 104 -19.82 1.81 -37.17
N SER A 105 -20.82 1.51 -36.35
CA SER A 105 -21.76 2.53 -35.85
C SER A 105 -22.18 2.26 -34.42
N LEU A 106 -22.46 3.34 -33.70
CA LEU A 106 -23.09 3.29 -32.39
C LEU A 106 -24.45 3.97 -32.48
N THR A 107 -25.50 3.26 -32.09
CA THR A 107 -26.87 3.77 -32.06
C THR A 107 -27.35 3.89 -30.61
N ASN A 108 -28.05 4.97 -30.31
CA ASN A 108 -28.66 5.15 -28.99
C ASN A 108 -29.94 4.33 -28.84
N SER A 109 -30.52 4.30 -27.64
CA SER A 109 -31.77 3.60 -27.36
C SER A 109 -32.98 4.09 -28.18
N ALA A 110 -32.91 5.27 -28.79
CA ALA A 110 -33.92 5.79 -29.70
C ALA A 110 -33.73 5.31 -31.16
N GLY A 111 -32.74 4.44 -31.41
CA GLY A 111 -32.40 3.94 -32.75
C GLY A 111 -31.70 4.97 -33.65
N GLN A 112 -31.30 6.12 -33.09
CA GLN A 112 -30.58 7.14 -33.84
C GLN A 112 -29.09 6.81 -33.83
N SER A 113 -28.48 6.72 -35.01
CA SER A 113 -27.03 6.59 -35.16
C SER A 113 -26.37 7.86 -34.62
N VAL A 114 -25.68 7.73 -33.48
CA VAL A 114 -24.96 8.86 -32.88
C VAL A 114 -23.56 8.99 -33.47
N GLN A 115 -22.97 7.88 -33.93
CA GLN A 115 -21.65 7.86 -34.56
C GLN A 115 -21.56 6.80 -35.65
N LYS A 116 -20.75 7.07 -36.67
CA LYS A 116 -20.54 6.19 -37.82
C LYS A 116 -19.14 6.39 -38.38
N VAL A 117 -18.34 5.33 -38.43
CA VAL A 117 -16.92 5.38 -38.80
C VAL A 117 -16.56 4.16 -39.66
N SER A 118 -15.73 4.35 -40.69
CA SER A 118 -15.18 3.25 -41.48
C SER A 118 -13.82 2.81 -40.94
N GLY A 119 -13.56 1.51 -40.90
CA GLY A 119 -12.26 0.96 -40.50
C GLY A 119 -12.19 -0.56 -40.65
N PRO A 120 -11.09 -1.21 -40.24
CA PRO A 120 -10.94 -2.67 -40.39
C PRO A 120 -12.06 -3.45 -39.71
N CYS A 121 -12.45 -4.59 -40.28
CA CYS A 121 -13.51 -5.42 -39.70
C CYS A 121 -13.03 -6.27 -38.52
N GLN A 122 -11.73 -6.63 -38.50
CA GLN A 122 -11.15 -7.46 -37.44
C GLN A 122 -11.07 -6.69 -36.10
N VAL A 123 -10.61 -5.44 -36.15
CA VAL A 123 -10.57 -4.52 -35.02
C VAL A 123 -11.05 -3.16 -35.51
N GLY A 124 -12.23 -2.77 -35.07
CA GLY A 124 -12.85 -1.52 -35.46
C GLY A 124 -12.13 -0.29 -34.92
N PRO A 125 -12.37 0.89 -35.52
CA PRO A 125 -11.98 2.14 -34.92
C PRO A 125 -12.72 2.35 -33.60
N TRP A 126 -12.21 3.24 -32.75
CA TRP A 126 -12.89 3.58 -31.52
C TRP A 126 -14.15 4.41 -31.80
N LEU A 127 -15.16 4.20 -30.95
CA LEU A 127 -16.40 4.98 -30.90
C LEU A 127 -16.54 5.53 -29.49
N GLU A 128 -17.11 6.72 -29.37
CA GLU A 128 -17.37 7.34 -28.07
C GLU A 128 -18.69 6.84 -27.48
N ALA A 129 -18.67 6.39 -26.23
CA ALA A 129 -19.84 5.91 -25.51
C ALA A 129 -19.98 6.65 -24.18
N THR A 130 -21.22 6.97 -23.81
CA THR A 130 -21.55 7.52 -22.50
C THR A 130 -21.71 6.39 -21.49
N ILE A 131 -21.03 6.48 -20.35
CA ILE A 131 -21.15 5.52 -19.26
C ILE A 131 -22.59 5.47 -18.75
N GLY A 132 -23.16 4.27 -18.64
CA GLY A 132 -24.51 4.03 -18.15
C GLY A 132 -25.64 4.19 -19.19
N GLU A 133 -25.34 4.63 -20.40
CA GLU A 133 -26.32 4.73 -21.49
C GLU A 133 -26.32 3.44 -22.33
N PRO A 134 -27.47 2.73 -22.45
CA PRO A 134 -27.58 1.59 -23.35
C PRO A 134 -27.46 2.02 -24.82
N THR A 135 -26.56 1.37 -25.55
CA THR A 135 -26.32 1.62 -26.98
C THR A 135 -26.20 0.30 -27.73
N THR A 136 -26.33 0.33 -29.07
CA THR A 136 -26.08 -0.84 -29.92
C THR A 136 -24.91 -0.56 -30.85
N LEU A 137 -23.88 -1.38 -30.75
CA LEU A 137 -22.72 -1.39 -31.63
C LEU A 137 -23.03 -2.27 -32.84
N SER A 138 -22.97 -1.70 -34.04
CA SER A 138 -23.23 -2.43 -35.28
C SER A 138 -22.02 -2.34 -36.20
N VAL A 139 -21.69 -3.44 -36.87
CA VAL A 139 -20.62 -3.54 -37.88
C VAL A 139 -21.20 -4.12 -39.16
N ARG A 140 -21.01 -3.43 -40.29
CA ARG A 140 -21.57 -3.80 -41.59
C ARG A 140 -20.49 -3.90 -42.66
N LYS A 141 -20.45 -5.01 -43.39
CA LYS A 141 -19.60 -5.19 -44.57
C LYS A 141 -20.14 -4.41 -45.77
N PRO A 142 -19.28 -4.10 -46.75
CA PRO A 142 -19.71 -3.61 -48.06
C PRO A 142 -20.69 -4.56 -48.77
N THR A 143 -20.61 -5.86 -48.49
CA THR A 143 -21.52 -6.90 -49.03
C THR A 143 -22.91 -6.91 -48.39
N GLY A 144 -23.14 -6.08 -47.35
CA GLY A 144 -24.42 -5.97 -46.65
C GLY A 144 -24.57 -6.87 -45.42
N GLU A 145 -23.65 -7.81 -45.19
CA GLU A 145 -23.61 -8.60 -43.96
C GLU A 145 -23.41 -7.67 -42.74
N GLN A 146 -24.21 -7.85 -41.69
CA GLN A 146 -24.17 -6.98 -40.50
C GLN A 146 -24.28 -7.81 -39.22
N PHE A 147 -23.48 -7.43 -38.23
CA PHE A 147 -23.64 -7.88 -36.85
C PHE A 147 -24.01 -6.71 -35.95
N GLU A 148 -24.70 -7.02 -34.86
CA GLU A 148 -25.07 -6.06 -33.82
C GLU A 148 -24.77 -6.65 -32.44
N GLN A 149 -24.43 -5.77 -31.50
CA GLN A 149 -24.15 -6.14 -30.13
C GLN A 149 -24.59 -5.02 -29.20
N ALA A 150 -25.37 -5.37 -28.18
CA ALA A 150 -25.73 -4.44 -27.12
C ALA A 150 -24.49 -4.05 -26.31
N VAL A 151 -24.34 -2.75 -26.07
CA VAL A 151 -23.26 -2.13 -25.30
C VAL A 151 -23.86 -1.38 -24.13
N LEU A 152 -23.37 -1.68 -22.93
CA LEU A 152 -23.63 -0.90 -21.73
C LEU A 152 -22.32 -0.77 -20.97
N VAL A 153 -21.68 0.40 -21.09
CA VAL A 153 -20.47 0.69 -20.33
C VAL A 153 -20.85 0.92 -18.88
N LYS A 154 -20.30 0.10 -17.99
CA LYS A 154 -20.52 0.21 -16.53
C LYS A 154 -19.50 1.14 -15.90
N LYS A 155 -19.91 1.75 -14.79
CA LYS A 155 -19.05 2.57 -13.93
C LYS A 155 -18.75 1.84 -12.63
N ARG A 156 -17.56 2.06 -12.08
CA ARG A 156 -17.25 1.78 -10.68
C ARG A 156 -16.36 2.87 -10.11
N LEU A 157 -16.94 3.78 -9.32
CA LEU A 157 -16.24 4.86 -8.64
C LEU A 157 -15.74 4.37 -7.27
N VAL A 158 -14.43 4.22 -7.14
CA VAL A 158 -13.74 3.77 -5.93
C VAL A 158 -12.90 4.91 -5.37
N VAL A 159 -13.13 5.28 -4.12
CA VAL A 159 -12.35 6.31 -3.44
C VAL A 159 -11.70 5.74 -2.19
N ALA A 160 -10.44 6.07 -1.93
CA ALA A 160 -9.71 5.59 -0.76
C ALA A 160 -9.20 6.73 0.12
N ILE A 161 -9.37 6.55 1.44
CA ILE A 161 -8.82 7.42 2.49
C ILE A 161 -8.19 6.55 3.58
N GLY A 162 -7.22 7.10 4.29
CA GLY A 162 -6.61 6.40 5.40
C GLY A 162 -5.20 6.83 5.72
N ASP A 163 -4.55 5.99 6.52
CA ASP A 163 -3.20 6.20 7.02
C ASP A 163 -2.12 5.50 6.18
N SER A 164 -0.98 5.16 6.81
CA SER A 164 0.19 4.57 6.17
C SER A 164 -0.06 3.21 5.51
N PHE A 165 -0.96 2.39 6.08
CA PHE A 165 -1.33 1.10 5.49
C PHE A 165 -2.22 1.28 4.25
N ALA A 166 -2.94 2.39 4.11
CA ALA A 166 -3.71 2.70 2.90
C ALA A 166 -2.91 3.55 1.90
N SER A 167 -1.90 4.29 2.36
CA SER A 167 -1.02 5.08 1.48
C SER A 167 0.01 4.20 0.75
N GLY A 168 0.45 3.10 1.37
CA GLY A 168 1.49 2.23 0.82
C GLY A 168 2.90 2.57 1.32
N GLU A 169 3.02 3.17 2.52
CA GLU A 169 4.30 3.37 3.21
C GLU A 169 5.14 2.07 3.17
N GLY A 170 6.45 2.19 3.00
CA GLY A 170 7.37 1.07 2.80
C GLY A 170 7.44 0.55 1.36
N ASN A 171 6.63 1.08 0.45
CA ASN A 171 6.55 0.66 -0.94
C ASN A 171 6.54 1.88 -1.88
N PRO A 172 7.68 2.58 -2.05
CA PRO A 172 7.79 3.56 -3.12
C PRO A 172 7.41 2.91 -4.47
N ASP A 173 7.00 3.69 -5.45
CA ASP A 173 6.67 3.15 -6.77
C ASP A 173 7.94 2.72 -7.50
N TYR A 174 9.02 3.50 -7.34
CA TYR A 174 10.37 3.04 -7.66
C TYR A 174 11.20 3.07 -6.41
N SER A 175 11.67 1.91 -5.95
CA SER A 175 12.62 1.82 -4.86
C SER A 175 13.91 2.55 -5.19
N ALA A 176 14.66 2.93 -4.15
CA ALA A 176 16.01 3.42 -4.33
C ALA A 176 16.84 2.40 -5.13
N LYS A 177 17.66 2.90 -6.06
CA LYS A 177 18.59 2.06 -6.83
C LYS A 177 20.02 2.44 -6.46
N PHE A 178 20.84 1.43 -6.20
CA PHE A 178 22.25 1.59 -5.92
C PHE A 178 22.99 1.35 -7.23
N GLU A 179 23.70 2.36 -7.76
CA GLU A 179 24.41 2.23 -9.03
C GLU A 179 25.86 1.81 -8.83
N TRP A 180 26.39 1.09 -9.81
CA TRP A 180 27.77 0.61 -9.78
C TRP A 180 28.79 1.78 -9.71
N SER A 181 29.72 1.65 -8.77
CA SER A 181 30.89 2.52 -8.63
C SER A 181 32.16 1.75 -9.01
N PRO A 182 33.12 2.36 -9.72
CA PRO A 182 34.41 1.74 -10.06
C PRO A 182 35.16 1.21 -8.83
N ASP A 183 34.93 1.79 -7.65
CA ASP A 183 35.40 1.30 -6.35
C ASP A 183 34.42 0.25 -5.78
N SER A 184 34.34 -0.90 -6.46
CA SER A 184 33.30 -1.94 -6.26
C SER A 184 33.34 -2.68 -4.91
N SER A 185 34.30 -2.37 -4.04
CA SER A 185 34.48 -3.02 -2.74
C SER A 185 33.31 -2.75 -1.78
N LEU A 186 32.77 -1.53 -1.78
CA LEU A 186 31.67 -1.11 -0.89
C LEU A 186 30.29 -1.55 -1.35
N LEU A 187 30.07 -1.82 -2.64
CA LEU A 187 28.81 -2.41 -3.09
C LEU A 187 28.75 -3.90 -2.78
N LYS A 188 29.90 -4.59 -2.84
CA LYS A 188 30.05 -6.01 -2.49
C LYS A 188 30.04 -6.23 -0.98
N ARG A 189 30.60 -5.32 -0.20
CA ARG A 189 30.66 -5.38 1.27
C ARG A 189 30.52 -3.97 1.84
N PRO A 190 29.31 -3.38 1.86
CA PRO A 190 29.13 -2.06 2.43
C PRO A 190 29.55 -2.09 3.90
N ALA A 191 30.21 -1.01 4.36
CA ALA A 191 30.43 -0.83 5.78
C ALA A 191 29.09 -0.93 6.50
N HIS A 192 29.03 -1.62 7.64
CA HIS A 192 27.77 -1.76 8.36
C HIS A 192 27.14 -0.41 8.73
N THR A 193 27.93 0.68 8.80
CA THR A 193 27.56 2.07 9.08
C THR A 193 27.40 2.96 7.84
N TRP A 194 27.39 2.43 6.62
CA TRP A 194 27.40 3.22 5.37
C TRP A 194 26.33 4.34 5.36
N MET A 195 25.15 4.07 5.93
CA MET A 195 24.01 5.00 5.99
C MET A 195 24.27 6.27 6.81
N LEU A 196 25.25 6.23 7.70
CA LEU A 196 25.59 7.33 8.59
C LEU A 196 26.78 8.16 8.06
N ASN A 197 27.42 7.69 6.99
CA ASN A 197 28.62 8.30 6.44
C ASN A 197 28.35 8.89 5.05
N PRO A 198 28.29 10.23 4.91
CA PRO A 198 28.09 10.89 3.62
C PRO A 198 29.12 10.51 2.55
N ASN A 199 30.36 10.15 2.93
CA ASN A 199 31.36 9.68 1.97
C ASN A 199 30.97 8.32 1.37
N ASP A 200 30.47 7.40 2.19
CA ASP A 200 30.04 6.08 1.72
C ASP A 200 28.77 6.19 0.88
N ILE A 201 27.80 7.02 1.30
CA ILE A 201 26.58 7.33 0.54
C ILE A 201 26.92 7.88 -0.85
N ARG A 202 27.86 8.83 -0.94
CA ARG A 202 28.31 9.40 -2.23
C ARG A 202 28.93 8.32 -3.14
N LYS A 203 29.69 7.39 -2.58
CA LYS A 203 30.30 6.28 -3.34
C LYS A 203 29.26 5.27 -3.85
N LEU A 204 28.12 5.14 -3.18
CA LEU A 204 27.04 4.20 -3.54
C LEU A 204 26.13 4.70 -4.68
N LYS A 205 26.27 5.96 -5.14
CA LYS A 205 25.50 6.56 -6.24
C LYS A 205 24.01 6.17 -6.19
N ILE A 206 23.35 6.55 -5.09
CA ILE A 206 21.96 6.18 -4.84
C ILE A 206 21.03 7.04 -5.70
N VAL A 207 20.26 6.39 -6.57
CA VAL A 207 19.07 6.99 -7.18
C VAL A 207 17.93 6.91 -6.17
N ASN A 208 17.39 8.08 -5.81
CA ASN A 208 16.37 8.21 -4.77
C ASN A 208 15.12 7.39 -5.08
N ALA A 209 14.52 6.84 -4.02
CA ALA A 209 13.17 6.29 -4.10
C ALA A 209 12.16 7.34 -4.58
N GLN A 210 11.20 6.92 -5.39
CA GLN A 210 10.18 7.76 -6.01
C GLN A 210 8.78 7.27 -5.62
N TRP A 211 7.90 8.22 -5.32
CA TRP A 211 6.54 8.00 -4.88
C TRP A 211 5.57 8.80 -5.75
N LEU A 212 4.35 8.29 -5.90
CA LEU A 212 3.21 8.98 -6.51
C LEU A 212 3.00 10.31 -5.77
N ASP A 213 3.00 10.24 -4.44
CA ASP A 213 3.08 11.42 -3.58
C ASP A 213 4.18 11.22 -2.53
N THR A 214 5.31 11.89 -2.73
CA THR A 214 6.44 11.85 -1.80
C THR A 214 6.06 12.36 -0.42
N LYS A 215 5.22 13.42 -0.27
CA LYS A 215 4.89 13.96 1.05
C LYS A 215 4.11 12.95 1.88
N CYS A 216 3.14 12.30 1.25
CA CYS A 216 2.26 11.34 1.90
C CYS A 216 2.76 9.90 1.90
N HIS A 217 3.89 9.62 1.25
CA HIS A 217 4.32 8.26 0.90
C HIS A 217 3.14 7.46 0.32
N ARG A 218 2.45 8.09 -0.66
CA ARG A 218 1.37 7.45 -1.41
C ARG A 218 1.98 6.69 -2.58
N SER A 219 1.53 5.46 -2.77
CA SER A 219 2.03 4.56 -3.81
C SER A 219 0.89 3.89 -4.59
N ILE A 220 1.16 3.58 -5.85
CA ILE A 220 0.31 2.72 -6.68
C ILE A 220 0.37 1.25 -6.24
N MET A 221 1.36 0.86 -5.43
CA MET A 221 1.50 -0.47 -4.82
C MET A 221 0.70 -0.63 -3.52
N ALA A 222 -0.02 0.41 -3.08
CA ALA A 222 -0.92 0.32 -1.94
C ALA A 222 -2.14 -0.54 -2.27
N TRP A 223 -2.66 -1.27 -1.28
CA TRP A 223 -3.80 -2.18 -1.47
C TRP A 223 -5.04 -1.53 -2.11
N PRO A 224 -5.42 -0.26 -1.87
CA PRO A 224 -6.58 0.34 -2.54
C PRO A 224 -6.36 0.51 -4.04
N SER A 225 -5.14 0.93 -4.40
CA SER A 225 -4.70 1.11 -5.79
C SER A 225 -4.65 -0.23 -6.53
N LEU A 226 -4.04 -1.24 -5.89
CA LEU A 226 -3.97 -2.59 -6.45
C LEU A 226 -5.35 -3.23 -6.61
N TYR A 227 -6.24 -3.03 -5.64
CA TYR A 227 -7.63 -3.49 -5.72
C TYR A 227 -8.36 -2.86 -6.91
N ALA A 228 -8.32 -1.53 -7.04
CA ALA A 228 -9.00 -0.82 -8.11
C ALA A 228 -8.46 -1.21 -9.49
N LEU A 229 -7.13 -1.34 -9.62
CA LEU A 229 -6.49 -1.82 -10.84
C LEU A 229 -6.92 -3.26 -11.18
N GLN A 230 -6.95 -4.16 -10.19
CA GLN A 230 -7.43 -5.54 -10.36
C GLN A 230 -8.88 -5.56 -10.89
N GLN A 231 -9.76 -4.68 -10.39
CA GLN A 231 -11.13 -4.57 -10.92
C GLN A 231 -11.14 -4.10 -12.38
N ALA A 232 -10.28 -3.15 -12.75
CA ALA A 232 -10.20 -2.62 -14.11
C ALA A 232 -9.66 -3.65 -15.11
N LEU A 233 -8.64 -4.41 -14.73
CA LEU A 233 -8.06 -5.46 -15.55
C LEU A 233 -9.07 -6.59 -15.81
N THR A 234 -9.84 -6.96 -14.78
CA THR A 234 -10.77 -8.11 -14.83
C THR A 234 -12.03 -7.86 -15.69
N ASN A 235 -12.56 -6.64 -15.73
CA ASN A 235 -13.88 -6.37 -16.34
C ASN A 235 -13.73 -5.54 -17.62
N LYS A 236 -14.00 -6.11 -18.79
CA LYS A 236 -13.78 -5.46 -20.11
C LYS A 236 -14.85 -4.40 -20.46
N ASP A 237 -16.01 -4.48 -19.82
CA ASP A 237 -17.18 -3.61 -20.00
C ASP A 237 -17.29 -2.48 -18.96
N THR A 238 -16.34 -2.41 -18.01
CA THR A 238 -16.44 -1.56 -16.83
C THR A 238 -15.27 -0.59 -16.72
N VAL A 239 -15.57 0.69 -16.48
CA VAL A 239 -14.59 1.73 -16.17
C VAL A 239 -14.48 1.88 -14.66
N VAL A 240 -13.28 1.65 -14.13
CA VAL A 240 -12.98 1.84 -12.71
C VAL A 240 -12.37 3.23 -12.51
N GLN A 241 -13.19 4.16 -12.03
CA GLN A 241 -12.78 5.52 -11.69
C GLN A 241 -12.21 5.51 -10.27
N PHE A 242 -10.91 5.79 -10.11
CA PHE A 242 -10.22 5.61 -8.84
C PHE A 242 -9.49 6.87 -8.39
N ALA A 243 -9.63 7.21 -7.11
CA ALA A 243 -8.83 8.24 -6.44
C ALA A 243 -8.48 7.81 -5.01
N SER A 244 -7.21 8.01 -4.61
CA SER A 244 -6.76 7.81 -3.23
C SER A 244 -6.23 9.10 -2.64
N PHE A 245 -6.68 9.42 -1.42
CA PHE A 245 -6.22 10.54 -0.60
C PHE A 245 -5.47 10.08 0.64
N ALA A 246 -5.33 8.75 0.84
CA ALA A 246 -4.63 8.19 1.98
C ALA A 246 -3.22 8.80 2.14
N CYS A 247 -2.82 9.04 3.38
CA CYS A 247 -1.57 9.71 3.69
C CYS A 247 -0.94 9.09 4.93
N SER A 248 0.35 8.75 4.83
CA SER A 248 1.06 8.12 5.92
C SER A 248 1.16 9.02 7.15
N GLY A 249 0.89 8.44 8.32
CA GLY A 249 0.82 9.15 9.60
C GLY A 249 -0.50 9.87 9.88
N ALA A 250 -1.49 9.81 8.98
CA ALA A 250 -2.78 10.46 9.20
C ALA A 250 -3.54 9.86 10.40
N GLU A 251 -4.15 10.75 11.17
CA GLU A 251 -5.17 10.50 12.19
C GLU A 251 -6.50 11.12 11.71
N ILE A 252 -7.62 10.80 12.36
CA ILE A 252 -8.95 11.34 12.00
C ILE A 252 -8.96 12.87 12.16
N MET A 253 -8.36 13.39 13.24
CA MET A 253 -8.29 14.82 13.48
C MET A 253 -7.14 15.48 12.70
N ASP A 254 -5.95 14.88 12.74
CA ASP A 254 -4.74 15.34 12.04
C ASP A 254 -4.51 14.54 10.76
N GLY A 255 -5.05 15.02 9.64
CA GLY A 255 -4.92 14.40 8.33
C GLY A 255 -6.25 14.23 7.62
N PHE A 256 -7.26 13.67 8.28
CA PHE A 256 -8.60 13.59 7.69
C PHE A 256 -9.35 14.92 7.75
N TYR A 257 -9.52 15.52 8.92
CA TYR A 257 -10.17 16.84 9.06
C TYR A 257 -9.22 18.02 8.82
N LEU A 258 -8.06 18.02 9.48
CA LEU A 258 -7.05 19.06 9.30
C LEU A 258 -6.02 18.64 8.25
N PRO A 259 -5.46 19.58 7.46
CA PRO A 259 -4.31 19.27 6.63
C PRO A 259 -3.17 18.74 7.50
N GLN A 260 -2.68 17.56 7.17
CA GLN A 260 -1.76 16.83 8.04
C GLN A 260 -0.49 17.63 8.28
N LYS A 261 -0.03 17.66 9.53
CA LYS A 261 1.28 18.24 9.90
C LYS A 261 2.38 17.18 9.88
N ASN A 262 3.60 17.60 9.52
CA ASN A 262 4.82 16.80 9.62
C ASN A 262 4.72 15.42 8.92
N THR A 263 4.34 15.42 7.64
CA THR A 263 4.23 14.16 6.89
C THR A 263 5.59 13.47 6.73
N PRO A 264 5.64 12.12 6.69
CA PRO A 264 6.90 11.37 6.75
C PRO A 264 7.83 11.69 5.57
N GLY A 265 7.28 12.01 4.40
CA GLY A 265 8.04 12.42 3.22
C GLY A 265 8.84 13.72 3.36
N THR A 266 8.55 14.51 4.39
CA THR A 266 9.26 15.76 4.70
C THR A 266 10.30 15.59 5.81
N ALA A 267 10.35 14.41 6.45
CA ALA A 267 11.30 14.10 7.53
C ALA A 267 12.75 14.12 7.04
N GLY A 268 13.61 14.92 7.70
CA GLY A 268 15.04 15.04 7.36
C GLY A 268 15.37 16.13 6.33
N THR A 269 14.38 16.82 5.77
CA THR A 269 14.65 18.14 5.16
C THR A 269 15.04 19.09 6.30
N LYS A 270 16.08 19.93 6.12
CA LYS A 270 16.15 21.16 6.92
C LYS A 270 14.89 21.93 6.52
N LEU A 271 13.80 21.70 7.26
CA LEU A 271 12.53 22.38 7.03
C LEU A 271 12.88 23.86 6.95
N SER A 272 12.45 24.50 5.86
CA SER A 272 12.38 25.94 5.84
C SER A 272 11.72 26.39 7.16
N PRO A 273 12.20 27.46 7.81
CA PRO A 273 11.54 27.99 9.00
C PRO A 273 10.10 28.45 8.72
N SER A 274 9.66 28.50 7.45
CA SER A 274 8.28 28.77 7.08
C SER A 274 7.30 27.70 7.59
N ARG A 275 6.14 28.16 8.07
CA ARG A 275 5.08 27.32 8.63
C ARG A 275 4.37 26.47 7.57
N GLU A 276 4.38 26.92 6.31
CA GLU A 276 3.64 26.31 5.19
C GLU A 276 4.22 24.97 4.71
N ASP A 277 5.53 24.75 4.81
CA ASP A 277 6.16 23.50 4.34
C ASP A 277 5.90 22.30 5.27
N LYS A 278 5.34 22.55 6.47
CA LYS A 278 5.05 21.52 7.48
C LYS A 278 3.66 20.91 7.31
N PHE A 279 2.81 21.47 6.47
CA PHE A 279 1.42 21.06 6.31
C PHE A 279 1.16 20.57 4.89
N LEU A 280 0.25 19.60 4.76
CA LEU A 280 -0.37 19.34 3.47
C LEU A 280 -1.23 20.52 3.04
N LYS A 281 -1.46 20.61 1.74
CA LYS A 281 -2.30 21.66 1.16
C LYS A 281 -3.78 21.49 1.53
N PHE A 282 -4.24 20.25 1.57
CA PHE A 282 -5.62 19.88 1.86
C PHE A 282 -5.63 18.73 2.87
N SER A 283 -6.66 18.69 3.70
CA SER A 283 -6.99 17.48 4.46
C SER A 283 -7.58 16.43 3.52
N GLN A 284 -7.62 15.15 3.95
CA GLN A 284 -8.24 14.11 3.13
C GLN A 284 -9.73 14.37 2.90
N GLN A 285 -10.44 14.91 3.89
CA GLN A 285 -11.87 15.25 3.78
C GLN A 285 -12.09 16.41 2.79
N GLU A 286 -11.22 17.42 2.79
CA GLU A 286 -11.28 18.50 1.80
C GLU A 286 -10.94 17.99 0.40
N ALA A 287 -9.89 17.17 0.25
CA ALA A 287 -9.47 16.63 -1.03
C ALA A 287 -10.56 15.73 -1.64
N LEU A 288 -11.21 14.90 -0.81
CA LEU A 288 -12.39 14.12 -1.16
C LEU A 288 -13.53 15.02 -1.65
N ALA A 289 -13.88 16.06 -0.88
CA ALA A 289 -14.95 16.99 -1.25
C ALA A 289 -14.66 17.69 -2.57
N ARG A 290 -13.43 18.17 -2.78
CA ARG A 290 -13.00 18.83 -4.02
C ARG A 290 -13.01 17.91 -5.23
N PHE A 291 -12.85 16.61 -5.04
CA PHE A 291 -12.89 15.62 -6.12
C PHE A 291 -14.32 15.21 -6.48
N LEU A 292 -15.19 15.03 -5.49
CA LEU A 292 -16.56 14.55 -5.70
C LEU A 292 -17.58 15.65 -5.95
N CYS A 293 -17.30 16.90 -5.56
CA CYS A 293 -18.22 18.00 -5.78
C CYS A 293 -18.12 18.57 -7.19
N PRO A 294 -19.26 18.77 -7.89
CA PRO A 294 -19.28 19.39 -9.22
C PRO A 294 -18.90 20.89 -9.18
N THR A 295 -19.07 21.52 -8.02
CA THR A 295 -18.68 22.90 -7.74
C THR A 295 -17.67 22.93 -6.60
N ASN A 296 -17.03 24.08 -6.37
CA ASN A 296 -16.17 24.26 -5.20
C ASN A 296 -16.93 23.91 -3.91
N PRO A 297 -16.39 23.01 -3.06
CA PRO A 297 -17.04 22.67 -1.81
C PRO A 297 -16.98 23.86 -0.84
N VAL A 298 -17.98 23.94 0.03
CA VAL A 298 -18.11 24.96 1.07
C VAL A 298 -17.66 24.42 2.42
N PRO A 299 -16.91 25.20 3.21
CA PRO A 299 -16.52 24.82 4.56
C PRO A 299 -17.72 24.96 5.52
N THR A 300 -17.77 24.10 6.53
CA THR A 300 -18.71 24.17 7.65
C THR A 300 -17.98 23.78 8.92
N ASP A 301 -18.24 24.51 9.99
CA ASP A 301 -17.71 24.19 11.31
C ASP A 301 -18.34 22.91 11.87
N LEU A 302 -17.51 22.02 12.39
CA LEU A 302 -17.91 20.86 13.16
C LEU A 302 -17.34 20.99 14.58
N GLU A 303 -18.23 21.04 15.57
CA GLU A 303 -17.86 21.10 16.98
C GLU A 303 -17.27 19.75 17.43
N VAL A 304 -16.08 19.80 18.02
CA VAL A 304 -15.37 18.65 18.55
C VAL A 304 -15.43 18.67 20.07
N SER A 305 -15.74 17.53 20.67
CA SER A 305 -15.83 17.40 22.12
C SER A 305 -14.53 17.84 22.79
N ARG A 306 -14.65 18.34 24.01
CA ARG A 306 -13.49 18.79 24.79
C ARG A 306 -12.43 17.69 24.92
N LYS A 307 -12.85 16.43 25.13
CA LYS A 307 -11.94 15.29 25.36
C LYS A 307 -11.14 14.94 24.11
N ILE A 308 -11.80 14.92 22.94
CA ILE A 308 -11.14 14.69 21.64
C ILE A 308 -10.24 15.88 21.29
N ALA A 309 -10.72 17.10 21.44
CA ALA A 309 -9.94 18.32 21.18
C ALA A 309 -8.65 18.36 22.03
N GLN A 310 -8.76 18.10 23.33
CA GLN A 310 -7.59 18.06 24.23
C GLN A 310 -6.59 16.95 23.85
N THR A 311 -7.09 15.82 23.33
CA THR A 311 -6.22 14.68 23.02
C THR A 311 -5.54 14.81 21.66
N TYR A 312 -6.24 15.33 20.65
CA TYR A 312 -5.79 15.29 19.26
C TYR A 312 -5.52 16.67 18.65
N LEU A 313 -6.15 17.74 19.16
CA LEU A 313 -6.06 19.09 18.58
C LEU A 313 -5.18 20.07 19.36
N ASN A 314 -4.84 19.77 20.62
CA ASN A 314 -3.97 20.63 21.44
C ASN A 314 -2.65 21.05 20.77
N PRO A 315 -1.97 20.23 19.94
CA PRO A 315 -0.77 20.67 19.22
C PRO A 315 -0.99 21.79 18.17
N TYR A 316 -2.25 22.09 17.83
CA TYR A 316 -2.66 23.07 16.82
C TYR A 316 -3.21 24.37 17.41
N TYR A 317 -3.82 24.30 18.59
CA TYR A 317 -4.45 25.45 19.26
C TYR A 317 -3.70 25.76 20.55
N ASN A 318 -3.23 27.01 20.72
CA ASN A 318 -2.38 27.46 21.83
C ASN A 318 -2.98 27.29 23.24
N ASN A 319 -3.05 26.05 23.75
CA ASN A 319 -3.40 25.64 25.13
C ASN A 319 -4.60 26.37 25.78
N ASN A 320 -5.55 26.93 25.01
CA ASN A 320 -6.75 27.50 25.60
C ASN A 320 -7.74 26.35 25.87
N GLU A 321 -7.61 25.75 27.04
CA GLU A 321 -8.20 24.46 27.46
C GLU A 321 -9.72 24.48 27.73
N ASN A 322 -10.35 25.64 27.65
CA ASN A 322 -11.74 25.84 28.12
C ASN A 322 -12.83 25.78 27.04
N ASP A 323 -12.48 25.70 25.76
CA ASP A 323 -13.47 25.70 24.66
C ASP A 323 -13.50 24.37 23.90
N ALA A 324 -14.71 23.90 23.56
CA ALA A 324 -14.89 22.97 22.45
C ALA A 324 -14.22 23.58 21.20
N LYS A 325 -13.45 22.76 20.47
CA LYS A 325 -12.71 23.22 19.30
C LYS A 325 -13.46 22.83 18.05
N LYS A 326 -13.32 23.65 17.02
CA LYS A 326 -13.97 23.40 15.74
C LYS A 326 -12.96 22.86 14.75
N VAL A 327 -13.38 21.88 13.97
CA VAL A 327 -12.69 21.46 12.74
C VAL A 327 -13.55 21.82 11.54
N THR A 328 -12.90 22.02 10.40
CA THR A 328 -13.60 22.35 9.16
C THR A 328 -14.01 21.07 8.44
N MET A 329 -15.29 20.96 8.10
CA MET A 329 -15.86 19.93 7.24
C MET A 329 -16.28 20.56 5.91
N TRP A 330 -15.87 19.96 4.80
CA TRP A 330 -16.15 20.44 3.45
C TRP A 330 -17.30 19.66 2.80
N LYS A 331 -18.28 20.36 2.24
CA LYS A 331 -19.47 19.75 1.64
C LYS A 331 -19.94 20.49 0.40
N CYS A 332 -20.88 19.92 -0.35
CA CYS A 332 -21.59 20.58 -1.43
C CYS A 332 -23.01 20.02 -1.54
N ALA A 333 -23.87 20.67 -2.33
CA ALA A 333 -25.28 20.31 -2.44
C ALA A 333 -25.52 18.95 -3.10
N ALA A 334 -24.74 18.60 -4.13
CA ALA A 334 -24.90 17.37 -4.90
C ALA A 334 -23.54 16.72 -5.22
N PRO A 335 -22.82 16.18 -4.21
CA PRO A 335 -21.59 15.46 -4.46
C PRO A 335 -21.88 14.16 -5.20
N LEU A 336 -20.96 13.78 -6.10
CA LEU A 336 -20.91 12.43 -6.64
C LEU A 336 -20.76 11.42 -5.51
N LYS A 337 -21.56 10.35 -5.57
CA LYS A 337 -21.54 9.26 -4.61
C LYS A 337 -20.64 8.15 -5.16
N PRO A 338 -19.56 7.75 -4.46
CA PRO A 338 -18.77 6.62 -4.89
C PRO A 338 -19.58 5.32 -4.72
N ASP A 339 -19.30 4.36 -5.58
CA ASP A 339 -19.81 2.99 -5.43
C ASP A 339 -19.10 2.33 -4.24
N GLU A 340 -17.82 2.66 -4.02
CA GLU A 340 -17.03 2.15 -2.90
C GLU A 340 -16.18 3.24 -2.26
N LEU A 341 -16.22 3.29 -0.93
CA LEU A 341 -15.30 4.07 -0.12
C LEU A 341 -14.44 3.13 0.73
N LEU A 342 -13.14 3.09 0.43
CA LEU A 342 -12.14 2.29 1.11
C LEU A 342 -11.53 3.13 2.24
N VAL A 343 -11.63 2.65 3.47
CA VAL A 343 -11.30 3.41 4.69
C VAL A 343 -10.30 2.65 5.54
N LEU A 344 -9.27 3.33 6.04
CA LEU A 344 -8.37 2.79 7.07
C LEU A 344 -7.88 3.87 8.03
N PHE A 345 -8.46 3.90 9.22
CA PHE A 345 -8.10 4.79 10.32
C PHE A 345 -8.17 4.07 11.66
N GLY A 346 -7.61 4.66 12.70
CA GLY A 346 -7.65 4.18 14.08
C GLY A 346 -6.32 3.68 14.61
N GLY A 347 -5.40 3.25 13.74
CA GLY A 347 -4.07 2.83 14.14
C GLY A 347 -3.31 4.01 14.75
N ASN A 348 -3.05 5.05 13.96
CA ASN A 348 -2.36 6.25 14.46
C ASN A 348 -3.15 6.98 15.56
N ASP A 349 -4.49 7.02 15.45
CA ASP A 349 -5.38 7.60 16.47
C ASP A 349 -5.21 6.94 17.85
N THR A 350 -4.77 5.68 17.87
CA THR A 350 -4.46 4.91 19.08
C THR A 350 -2.97 4.65 19.28
N LYS A 351 -2.12 5.39 18.56
CA LYS A 351 -0.66 5.35 18.65
C LYS A 351 0.00 4.03 18.21
N PHE A 352 -0.62 3.32 17.26
CA PHE A 352 -0.12 2.06 16.70
C PHE A 352 1.35 2.11 16.28
N SER A 353 1.77 3.12 15.53
CA SER A 353 3.17 3.28 15.11
C SER A 353 4.13 3.30 16.31
N GLY A 354 3.74 3.96 17.40
CA GLY A 354 4.48 3.95 18.66
C GLY A 354 4.50 2.58 19.34
N ILE A 355 3.38 1.86 19.33
CA ILE A 355 3.26 0.48 19.84
C ILE A 355 4.18 -0.48 19.08
N VAL A 356 4.19 -0.40 17.74
CA VAL A 356 5.06 -1.22 16.90
C VAL A 356 6.53 -0.94 17.22
N LYS A 357 6.91 0.34 17.38
CA LYS A 357 8.28 0.73 17.76
C LYS A 357 8.65 0.30 19.19
N TYR A 358 7.67 0.14 20.09
CA TYR A 358 7.89 -0.38 21.45
C TYR A 358 8.39 -1.83 21.47
N VAL A 359 8.01 -2.65 20.48
CA VAL A 359 8.52 -4.03 20.32
C VAL A 359 10.03 -4.04 20.14
N PHE A 360 10.56 -3.08 19.38
CA PHE A 360 12.00 -2.95 19.09
C PHE A 360 12.78 -2.24 20.19
N HIS A 361 12.09 -1.64 21.16
CA HIS A 361 12.77 -1.05 22.30
C HIS A 361 13.56 -2.15 23.02
N PRO A 362 14.87 -1.98 23.24
CA PRO A 362 15.69 -3.00 23.86
C PRO A 362 15.08 -3.40 25.20
N ALA A 363 15.01 -4.71 25.47
CA ALA A 363 14.69 -5.18 26.81
C ALA A 363 15.71 -4.56 27.76
N LYS A 364 15.24 -3.93 28.85
CA LYS A 364 16.03 -3.17 29.84
C LYS A 364 17.50 -3.60 29.80
N LEU A 365 18.31 -2.82 29.09
CA LEU A 365 19.74 -3.06 29.08
C LEU A 365 20.23 -2.94 30.52
N ALA A 366 20.99 -3.95 30.92
CA ALA A 366 21.82 -4.01 32.11
C ALA A 366 22.87 -2.89 32.07
N TYR A 367 22.42 -1.65 32.24
CA TYR A 367 23.31 -0.57 32.61
C TYR A 367 23.41 -0.62 34.13
N ASN A 368 24.58 -1.02 34.63
CA ASN A 368 24.86 -1.05 36.07
C ASN A 368 24.74 0.35 36.73
N LEU A 369 24.57 1.42 35.93
CA LEU A 369 24.45 2.80 36.38
C LEU A 369 23.14 3.46 35.89
N PRO A 370 22.26 3.96 36.80
CA PRO A 370 20.96 4.56 36.47
C PRO A 370 20.99 5.75 35.49
N VAL A 371 22.04 6.58 35.54
CA VAL A 371 22.18 7.77 34.67
C VAL A 371 22.31 7.42 33.18
N VAL A 372 22.96 6.29 32.88
CA VAL A 372 23.12 5.78 31.51
C VAL A 372 21.77 5.34 30.96
N GLY A 373 20.99 4.62 31.77
CA GLY A 373 19.63 4.18 31.38
C GLY A 373 18.71 5.37 31.05
N PHE A 374 18.80 6.47 31.81
CA PHE A 374 18.02 7.68 31.57
C PHE A 374 18.40 8.41 30.26
N LEU A 375 19.69 8.58 29.97
CA LEU A 375 20.14 9.21 28.72
C LEU A 375 19.79 8.38 27.49
N MET A 376 19.90 7.06 27.60
CA MET A 376 19.51 6.13 26.54
C MET A 376 18.00 6.17 26.26
N ASP A 377 17.17 6.13 27.30
CA ASP A 377 15.71 6.24 27.16
C ASP A 377 15.30 7.55 26.47
N LYS A 378 15.97 8.67 26.79
CA LYS A 378 15.78 9.94 26.08
C LYS A 378 16.15 9.85 24.59
N ALA A 379 17.30 9.27 24.25
CA ALA A 379 17.73 9.15 22.86
C ALA A 379 16.81 8.23 22.04
N ILE A 380 16.37 7.11 22.63
CA ILE A 380 15.40 6.19 21.99
C ILE A 380 14.05 6.88 21.81
N LYS A 381 13.56 7.62 22.80
CA LYS A 381 12.32 8.41 22.70
C LYS A 381 12.41 9.47 21.62
N LEU A 382 13.54 10.15 21.49
CA LEU A 382 13.78 11.15 20.45
C LEU A 382 13.82 10.51 19.05
N ALA A 383 14.45 9.35 18.92
CA ALA A 383 14.68 8.70 17.63
C ALA A 383 13.47 7.88 17.12
N LEU A 384 12.75 7.20 18.02
CA LEU A 384 11.71 6.22 17.67
C LEU A 384 10.32 6.56 18.23
N THR A 385 10.20 7.47 19.20
CA THR A 385 8.91 7.81 19.84
C THR A 385 8.04 6.58 20.21
N PRO A 386 8.60 5.54 20.89
CA PRO A 386 7.85 4.34 21.21
C PRO A 386 6.76 4.62 22.25
N VAL A 387 5.65 3.89 22.16
CA VAL A 387 4.51 4.02 23.08
C VAL A 387 4.25 2.64 23.71
N PRO A 388 4.29 2.52 25.04
CA PRO A 388 3.86 1.30 25.72
C PRO A 388 2.36 1.02 25.51
N PRO A 389 1.91 -0.25 25.42
CA PRO A 389 0.51 -0.57 25.20
C PRO A 389 -0.43 -0.05 26.30
N GLU A 390 0.04 0.08 27.54
CA GLU A 390 -0.71 0.68 28.64
C GLU A 390 -1.09 2.15 28.39
N ASP A 391 -0.23 2.92 27.72
CA ASP A 391 -0.46 4.33 27.41
C ASP A 391 -1.47 4.51 26.26
N ALA A 392 -1.62 3.49 25.41
CA ALA A 392 -2.61 3.49 24.33
C ALA A 392 -4.05 3.30 24.82
N LYS A 393 -4.25 2.79 26.05
CA LYS A 393 -5.59 2.51 26.62
C LYS A 393 -6.52 3.74 26.61
N LYS A 394 -6.00 4.93 26.94
CA LYS A 394 -6.74 6.19 26.86
C LYS A 394 -7.30 6.45 25.46
N TYR A 395 -6.48 6.18 24.43
CA TYR A 395 -6.84 6.45 23.05
C TYR A 395 -7.80 5.39 22.51
N LEU A 396 -7.63 4.13 22.88
CA LEU A 396 -8.59 3.06 22.59
C LEU A 396 -9.98 3.40 23.14
N GLN A 397 -10.08 3.96 24.35
CA GLN A 397 -11.34 4.41 24.93
C GLN A 397 -11.99 5.60 24.19
N LEU A 398 -11.20 6.38 23.45
CA LEU A 398 -11.64 7.52 22.66
C LEU A 398 -11.98 7.16 21.22
N LEU A 399 -11.51 6.01 20.74
CA LEU A 399 -11.61 5.62 19.35
C LEU A 399 -13.05 5.54 18.83
N PRO A 400 -14.05 5.00 19.55
CA PRO A 400 -15.44 4.99 19.08
C PRO A 400 -16.00 6.40 18.82
N GLU A 401 -15.73 7.34 19.72
CA GLU A 401 -16.13 8.75 19.56
C GLU A 401 -15.42 9.38 18.35
N ASN A 402 -14.12 9.11 18.20
CA ASN A 402 -13.34 9.59 17.06
C ASN A 402 -13.83 9.00 15.72
N TYR A 403 -14.23 7.72 15.71
CA TYR A 403 -14.88 7.08 14.56
C TYR A 403 -16.25 7.68 14.25
N GLY A 404 -16.99 8.15 15.25
CA GLY A 404 -18.20 8.94 15.05
C GLY A 404 -17.93 10.21 14.24
N TYR A 405 -16.83 10.91 14.51
CA TYR A 405 -16.38 12.05 13.70
C TYR A 405 -16.00 11.61 12.29
N LEU A 406 -15.19 10.55 12.13
CA LEU A 406 -14.85 10.03 10.79
C LEU A 406 -16.11 9.73 9.96
N ARG A 407 -17.12 9.07 10.56
CA ARG A 407 -18.41 8.83 9.92
C ARG A 407 -19.08 10.13 9.50
N ALA A 408 -19.22 11.09 10.41
CA ALA A 408 -19.86 12.38 10.13
C ALA A 408 -19.21 13.12 8.94
N GLY A 409 -17.88 13.08 8.83
CA GLY A 409 -17.14 13.68 7.71
C GLY A 409 -17.39 13.03 6.35
N LEU A 410 -17.96 11.81 6.34
CA LEU A 410 -18.25 11.02 5.15
C LEU A 410 -19.74 10.97 4.79
N GLU A 411 -20.64 11.30 5.71
CA GLU A 411 -22.10 11.19 5.52
C GLU A 411 -22.58 11.92 4.26
N GLY A 412 -22.02 13.10 3.96
CA GLY A 412 -22.34 13.85 2.76
C GLY A 412 -21.96 13.15 1.44
N PHE A 413 -21.06 12.18 1.46
CA PHE A 413 -20.57 11.45 0.28
C PHE A 413 -21.10 10.03 0.17
N VAL A 414 -21.72 9.50 1.24
CA VAL A 414 -22.29 8.15 1.25
C VAL A 414 -23.77 8.21 0.85
N GLU A 415 -24.20 7.28 0.00
CA GLU A 415 -25.62 7.02 -0.25
C GLU A 415 -26.01 5.69 0.39
N GLN A 416 -26.95 5.73 1.34
CA GLN A 416 -27.36 4.55 2.11
C GLN A 416 -27.87 3.44 1.18
N GLY A 417 -27.36 2.22 1.38
CA GLY A 417 -27.71 1.05 0.58
C GLY A 417 -27.08 1.00 -0.83
N LYS A 418 -26.41 2.06 -1.29
CA LYS A 418 -25.73 2.09 -2.59
C LYS A 418 -24.21 2.19 -2.48
N THR A 419 -23.71 3.15 -1.69
CA THR A 419 -22.27 3.28 -1.43
C THR A 419 -21.82 2.22 -0.44
N LYS A 420 -20.88 1.36 -0.84
CA LYS A 420 -20.24 0.40 0.07
C LYS A 420 -19.06 1.06 0.76
N VAL A 421 -19.19 1.33 2.05
CA VAL A 421 -18.06 1.77 2.88
C VAL A 421 -17.38 0.53 3.44
N ARG A 422 -16.14 0.30 3.02
CA ARG A 422 -15.32 -0.84 3.46
C ARG A 422 -14.16 -0.36 4.30
N MET A 423 -14.14 -0.75 5.56
CA MET A 423 -13.07 -0.41 6.48
C MET A 423 -12.13 -1.59 6.67
N LEU A 424 -10.84 -1.39 6.41
CA LEU A 424 -9.84 -2.42 6.66
C LEU A 424 -9.55 -2.52 8.17
N GLN A 425 -9.54 -3.73 8.70
CA GLN A 425 -9.13 -4.00 10.07
C GLN A 425 -7.60 -4.17 10.14
N TYR A 426 -6.91 -3.59 11.12
CA TYR A 426 -5.46 -3.78 11.23
C TYR A 426 -5.11 -5.24 11.57
N PRO A 427 -4.07 -5.81 10.97
CA PRO A 427 -3.65 -7.18 11.26
C PRO A 427 -2.91 -7.25 12.60
N ASP A 428 -2.81 -8.44 13.20
CA ASP A 428 -1.69 -8.75 14.09
C ASP A 428 -0.46 -9.02 13.21
N PRO A 429 0.55 -8.13 13.22
CA PRO A 429 1.67 -8.26 12.31
C PRO A 429 2.62 -9.41 12.64
N ALA A 430 2.42 -10.12 13.76
CA ALA A 430 3.18 -11.33 14.10
C ALA A 430 2.34 -12.62 14.08
N SER A 431 1.11 -12.55 13.54
CA SER A 431 0.21 -13.69 13.43
C SER A 431 0.84 -14.82 12.60
N ASN A 432 0.57 -16.07 13.02
CA ASN A 432 0.95 -17.28 12.30
C ASN A 432 -0.07 -18.38 12.61
N ASP A 433 -0.19 -19.32 11.67
CA ASP A 433 -1.07 -20.50 11.77
C ASP A 433 -0.25 -21.78 12.00
N LEU A 434 1.00 -21.62 12.46
CA LEU A 434 1.90 -22.73 12.73
C LEU A 434 1.46 -23.52 13.97
N ALA A 435 1.82 -24.80 14.01
CA ALA A 435 1.67 -25.59 15.23
C ALA A 435 2.43 -24.93 16.39
N HIS A 436 1.93 -25.04 17.62
CA HIS A 436 2.47 -24.30 18.77
C HIS A 436 4.00 -24.43 18.96
N ASN A 437 4.53 -25.63 18.77
CA ASN A 437 5.96 -25.91 18.85
C ASN A 437 6.77 -25.26 17.71
N GLU A 438 6.23 -25.22 16.49
CA GLU A 438 6.83 -24.55 15.34
C GLU A 438 6.77 -23.03 15.48
N ALA A 439 5.64 -22.49 15.92
CA ALA A 439 5.47 -21.07 16.22
C ALA A 439 6.50 -20.59 17.26
N ALA A 440 6.74 -21.37 18.32
CA ALA A 440 7.74 -21.06 19.32
C ALA A 440 9.18 -21.07 18.76
N LYS A 441 9.50 -22.03 17.87
CA LYS A 441 10.79 -22.07 17.17
C LYS A 441 10.97 -20.88 16.24
N GLU A 442 9.94 -20.57 15.45
CA GLU A 442 9.94 -19.43 14.53
C GLU A 442 10.15 -18.12 15.29
N LEU A 443 9.42 -17.91 16.38
CA LEU A 443 9.55 -16.70 17.19
C LEU A 443 10.95 -16.54 17.79
N ARG A 444 11.60 -17.63 18.23
CA ARG A 444 12.98 -17.60 18.76
C ARG A 444 14.00 -17.22 17.69
N ALA A 445 13.89 -17.81 16.51
CA ALA A 445 14.74 -17.47 15.36
C ALA A 445 14.47 -16.03 14.88
N CYS A 446 13.20 -15.63 14.83
CA CYS A 446 12.75 -14.30 14.44
C CYS A 446 13.28 -13.22 15.38
N GLN A 447 13.31 -13.47 16.69
CA GLN A 447 13.93 -12.58 17.65
C GLN A 447 15.38 -12.27 17.26
N LEU A 448 16.19 -13.30 16.97
CA LEU A 448 17.59 -13.16 16.54
C LEU A 448 17.72 -12.44 15.19
N ARG A 449 16.91 -12.81 14.19
CA ARG A 449 16.98 -12.19 12.86
C ARG A 449 16.57 -10.72 12.88
N THR A 450 15.53 -10.36 13.62
CA THR A 450 15.03 -8.98 13.68
C THR A 450 15.99 -8.03 14.37
N GLY A 451 16.74 -8.46 15.38
CA GLY A 451 17.73 -7.57 15.98
C GLY A 451 18.98 -7.38 15.10
N ASP A 452 19.35 -8.37 14.27
CA ASP A 452 20.34 -8.18 13.20
C ASP A 452 19.79 -7.27 12.08
N ALA A 453 18.50 -7.37 11.76
CA ALA A 453 17.79 -6.49 10.84
C ALA A 453 17.75 -5.03 11.30
N ASN A 454 17.60 -4.82 12.62
CA ASN A 454 17.41 -3.51 13.25
C ASN A 454 18.71 -2.81 13.65
N ARG A 455 19.87 -3.36 13.26
CA ARG A 455 21.18 -2.68 13.42
C ARG A 455 21.25 -1.25 12.84
N PRO A 456 20.58 -0.92 11.71
CA PRO A 456 20.60 0.45 11.19
C PRO A 456 20.01 1.47 12.17
N ILE A 457 18.89 1.15 12.82
CA ILE A 457 18.32 1.98 13.89
C ILE A 457 19.33 2.11 15.02
N GLN A 458 19.89 0.99 15.47
CA GLN A 458 20.79 1.01 16.60
C GLN A 458 21.99 1.92 16.36
N GLN A 459 22.60 1.84 15.19
CA GLN A 459 23.73 2.70 14.83
C GLN A 459 23.32 4.16 14.78
N MET A 460 22.15 4.47 14.21
CA MET A 460 21.60 5.81 14.21
C MET A 460 21.45 6.35 15.64
N ILE A 461 20.88 5.57 16.56
CA ILE A 461 20.75 5.96 17.97
C ILE A 461 22.13 6.11 18.64
N ALA A 462 23.03 5.15 18.43
CA ALA A 462 24.40 5.19 18.97
C ALA A 462 25.18 6.41 18.48
N SER A 463 24.99 6.84 17.23
CA SER A 463 25.65 8.03 16.69
C SER A 463 25.19 9.35 17.34
N GLN A 464 24.01 9.37 17.97
CA GLN A 464 23.48 10.54 18.67
C GLN A 464 23.97 10.63 20.12
N LEU A 465 24.71 9.63 20.60
CA LEU A 465 25.13 9.52 22.00
C LEU A 465 26.62 9.85 22.19
N PRO A 466 27.00 10.46 23.33
CA PRO A 466 28.41 10.74 23.64
C PRO A 466 29.19 9.45 23.93
N GLY A 467 30.51 9.47 23.67
CA GLY A 467 31.44 8.33 23.72
C GLY A 467 31.14 7.21 24.73
N PRO A 468 31.16 7.45 26.05
CA PRO A 468 30.97 6.41 27.07
C PRO A 468 29.54 5.83 27.13
N PHE A 469 28.58 6.44 26.43
CA PHE A 469 27.18 6.01 26.37
C PHE A 469 26.82 5.35 25.04
N LYS A 470 27.74 5.30 24.07
CA LYS A 470 27.53 4.58 22.81
C LYS A 470 27.44 3.08 23.10
N ASN A 471 26.28 2.48 22.84
CA ASN A 471 26.07 1.05 23.05
C ASN A 471 25.80 0.32 21.72
N GLU A 472 26.87 -0.03 21.04
CA GLU A 472 26.85 -0.86 19.82
C GLU A 472 26.52 -2.34 20.10
N GLY A 473 26.46 -2.75 21.36
CA GLY A 473 25.97 -4.07 21.79
C GLY A 473 24.46 -4.14 22.09
N ALA A 474 23.76 -3.01 22.12
CA ALA A 474 22.33 -2.92 22.42
C ALA A 474 21.48 -3.77 21.44
N TRP A 475 20.39 -4.37 21.93
CA TRP A 475 19.61 -5.34 21.15
C TRP A 475 18.20 -4.85 20.83
N TYR A 476 17.90 -4.69 19.54
CA TYR A 476 16.61 -4.18 19.04
C TYR A 476 15.76 -5.27 18.36
N GLY A 477 15.95 -6.53 18.73
CA GLY A 477 15.13 -7.64 18.25
C GLY A 477 13.80 -7.75 18.99
N ILE A 478 12.83 -8.42 18.36
CA ILE A 478 11.49 -8.61 18.94
C ILE A 478 11.57 -9.35 20.29
N SER A 479 10.85 -8.87 21.29
CA SER A 479 10.70 -9.55 22.57
C SER A 479 9.40 -10.37 22.59
N PRO A 480 9.45 -11.71 22.78
CA PRO A 480 8.24 -12.53 22.89
C PRO A 480 7.27 -12.03 23.96
N LYS A 481 7.79 -11.65 25.14
CA LYS A 481 7.00 -11.09 26.24
C LYS A 481 6.26 -9.81 25.83
N LYS A 482 6.96 -8.86 25.18
CA LYS A 482 6.34 -7.61 24.72
C LYS A 482 5.33 -7.87 23.61
N LEU A 483 5.58 -8.84 22.74
CA LEU A 483 4.66 -9.20 21.67
C LEU A 483 3.34 -9.74 22.22
N THR A 484 3.39 -10.65 23.21
CA THR A 484 2.20 -11.11 23.94
C THR A 484 1.48 -9.93 24.62
N GLN A 485 2.24 -9.06 25.30
CA GLN A 485 1.66 -7.88 25.96
C GLN A 485 0.92 -6.97 24.96
N ILE A 486 1.51 -6.71 23.79
CA ILE A 486 0.91 -5.87 22.75
C ILE A 486 -0.35 -6.52 22.17
N ARG A 487 -0.34 -7.84 21.96
CA ARG A 487 -1.53 -8.58 21.49
C ARG A 487 -2.71 -8.37 22.44
N GLU A 488 -2.52 -8.74 23.69
CA GLU A 488 -3.57 -8.75 24.72
C GLU A 488 -4.04 -7.35 25.08
N GLN A 489 -3.11 -6.39 25.23
CA GLN A 489 -3.43 -5.06 25.76
C GLN A 489 -3.76 -4.04 24.68
N TYR A 490 -3.47 -4.31 23.41
CA TYR A 490 -3.64 -3.35 22.34
C TYR A 490 -4.28 -3.93 21.07
N VAL A 491 -3.71 -4.96 20.44
CA VAL A 491 -4.18 -5.46 19.14
C VAL A 491 -5.59 -6.02 19.25
N ASP A 492 -5.85 -6.89 20.24
CA ASP A 492 -7.18 -7.48 20.42
C ASP A 492 -8.25 -6.42 20.78
N PRO A 493 -7.99 -5.48 21.72
CA PRO A 493 -8.89 -4.35 21.95
C PRO A 493 -9.15 -3.49 20.72
N LEU A 494 -8.11 -3.13 19.96
CA LEU A 494 -8.26 -2.32 18.75
C LEU A 494 -9.15 -3.03 17.72
N ARG A 495 -8.83 -4.29 17.41
CA ARG A 495 -9.58 -5.08 16.43
C ARG A 495 -11.04 -5.24 16.85
N LYS A 496 -11.31 -5.48 18.15
CA LYS A 496 -12.66 -5.54 18.70
C LYS A 496 -13.43 -4.22 18.54
N LEU A 497 -12.78 -3.09 18.81
CA LEU A 497 -13.38 -1.76 18.64
C LEU A 497 -13.65 -1.41 17.17
N GLN A 498 -12.75 -1.80 16.27
CA GLN A 498 -12.96 -1.65 14.82
C GLN A 498 -14.21 -2.42 14.39
N LEU A 499 -14.33 -3.69 14.79
CA LEU A 499 -15.50 -4.52 14.49
C LEU A 499 -16.81 -3.93 15.04
N SER A 500 -16.84 -3.53 16.32
CA SER A 500 -18.06 -2.99 16.90
C SER A 500 -18.48 -1.66 16.26
N SER A 501 -17.52 -0.77 15.98
CA SER A 501 -17.80 0.55 15.41
C SER A 501 -18.27 0.45 13.96
N THR A 502 -17.64 -0.39 13.14
CA THR A 502 -18.08 -0.60 11.75
C THR A 502 -19.46 -1.23 11.69
N SER A 503 -19.75 -2.17 12.59
CA SER A 503 -21.08 -2.79 12.68
C SER A 503 -22.16 -1.77 13.04
N GLU A 504 -21.89 -0.85 13.97
CA GLU A 504 -22.82 0.23 14.35
C GLU A 504 -23.10 1.18 13.17
N PHE A 505 -22.11 1.37 12.29
CA PHE A 505 -22.23 2.28 11.15
C PHE A 505 -22.84 1.63 9.90
N GLY A 506 -23.05 0.32 9.91
CA GLY A 506 -23.44 -0.44 8.71
C GLY A 506 -22.33 -0.49 7.67
N TRP A 507 -21.07 -0.33 8.08
CA TRP A 507 -19.90 -0.46 7.20
C TRP A 507 -19.46 -1.92 7.12
N GLU A 508 -18.90 -2.29 5.98
CA GLU A 508 -18.28 -3.60 5.80
C GLU A 508 -16.88 -3.58 6.41
N LEU A 509 -16.61 -4.48 7.36
CA LEU A 509 -15.26 -4.67 7.87
C LEU A 509 -14.53 -5.71 6.99
N VAL A 510 -13.36 -5.35 6.48
CA VAL A 510 -12.48 -6.27 5.75
C VAL A 510 -11.33 -6.68 6.68
N ASP A 511 -11.30 -7.95 7.07
CA ASP A 511 -10.21 -8.47 7.90
C ASP A 511 -8.96 -8.69 7.05
N SER A 512 -7.89 -7.95 7.36
CA SER A 512 -6.60 -8.08 6.68
C SER A 512 -5.73 -9.20 7.25
N LEU A 513 -6.06 -9.75 8.42
CA LEU A 513 -5.24 -10.75 9.12
C LEU A 513 -4.82 -11.94 8.24
N PRO A 514 -5.68 -12.48 7.34
CA PRO A 514 -5.28 -13.57 6.46
C PRO A 514 -4.11 -13.25 5.52
N ALA A 515 -3.94 -11.99 5.14
CA ALA A 515 -2.81 -11.55 4.33
C ALA A 515 -1.46 -11.58 5.09
N PHE A 516 -1.48 -11.81 6.40
CA PHE A 516 -0.29 -11.83 7.26
C PHE A 516 -0.06 -13.16 7.98
N HIS A 517 -0.98 -14.13 7.92
CA HIS A 517 -0.71 -15.47 8.47
C HIS A 517 0.52 -16.08 7.81
N ASN A 518 1.52 -16.45 8.62
CA ASN A 518 2.84 -16.98 8.20
C ASN A 518 3.66 -16.02 7.31
N HIS A 519 3.16 -14.81 7.07
CA HIS A 519 3.79 -13.73 6.31
C HIS A 519 3.87 -12.46 7.16
N GLY A 520 3.79 -12.57 8.48
CA GLY A 520 4.00 -11.45 9.39
C GLY A 520 5.48 -11.04 9.44
N ILE A 521 5.84 -10.29 10.47
CA ILE A 521 7.22 -9.86 10.74
C ILE A 521 8.20 -11.03 10.90
N CYS A 522 7.69 -12.19 11.33
CA CYS A 522 8.46 -13.43 11.49
C CYS A 522 8.36 -14.39 10.30
N GLY A 523 7.53 -14.09 9.29
CA GLY A 523 7.28 -14.98 8.16
C GLY A 523 8.55 -15.39 7.41
N GLY A 524 8.58 -16.63 6.93
CA GLY A 524 9.73 -17.20 6.20
C GLY A 524 11.01 -17.35 7.03
N THR A 525 10.92 -17.28 8.37
CA THR A 525 12.12 -17.35 9.21
C THR A 525 12.76 -18.71 9.23
N LEU A 526 11.99 -19.74 9.54
CA LEU A 526 12.52 -21.10 9.61
C LEU A 526 12.95 -21.60 8.24
N GLU A 527 12.23 -21.22 7.19
CA GLU A 527 12.59 -21.52 5.80
C GLU A 527 13.94 -20.92 5.42
N CYS A 528 14.14 -19.62 5.68
CA CYS A 528 15.43 -18.96 5.40
C CYS A 528 16.59 -19.55 6.22
N GLU A 529 16.39 -19.85 7.52
CA GLU A 529 17.45 -20.47 8.32
C GLU A 529 17.79 -21.88 7.84
N SER A 530 16.79 -22.66 7.43
CA SER A 530 16.99 -24.01 6.89
C SER A 530 17.69 -23.97 5.52
N ALA A 531 17.38 -22.95 4.71
CA ALA A 531 18.01 -22.75 3.41
C ALA A 531 19.47 -22.25 3.52
N GLY A 532 19.84 -21.60 4.62
CA GLY A 532 21.18 -21.07 4.85
C GLY A 532 21.62 -20.13 3.72
N GLU A 533 22.62 -20.54 2.95
CA GLU A 533 23.10 -19.82 1.77
C GLU A 533 22.08 -19.65 0.66
N ASN A 534 21.12 -20.58 0.58
CA ASN A 534 20.11 -20.59 -0.44
C ASN A 534 18.91 -19.71 -0.04
N CYS A 535 18.96 -19.07 1.13
CA CYS A 535 17.95 -18.10 1.52
C CYS A 535 17.89 -16.95 0.51
N ARG A 536 16.66 -16.63 0.09
CA ARG A 536 16.34 -15.56 -0.85
C ARG A 536 16.92 -14.22 -0.37
N ASN A 537 17.41 -13.41 -1.28
CA ASN A 537 18.02 -12.11 -0.92
C ASN A 537 17.02 -11.16 -0.25
N SER A 538 15.75 -11.18 -0.68
CA SER A 538 14.64 -10.43 -0.06
C SER A 538 14.40 -10.84 1.40
N ASP A 539 14.66 -12.11 1.74
CA ASP A 539 14.53 -12.62 3.10
C ASP A 539 15.80 -12.46 3.94
N ARG A 540 16.91 -11.98 3.39
CA ARG A 540 18.12 -11.72 4.18
C ARG A 540 17.96 -10.46 5.03
N VAL A 541 18.38 -10.54 6.29
CA VAL A 541 18.26 -9.45 7.28
C VAL A 541 19.56 -8.71 7.54
N ARG A 542 20.63 -9.00 6.78
CA ARG A 542 21.95 -8.37 6.92
C ARG A 542 22.47 -7.96 5.55
N TRP A 543 23.07 -6.76 5.43
CA TRP A 543 23.72 -6.28 4.19
C TRP A 543 25.26 -6.31 4.22
N ALA A 544 25.85 -6.53 5.39
CA ALA A 544 27.29 -6.57 5.56
C ALA A 544 27.71 -7.86 6.27
N TYR A 545 28.89 -8.35 5.90
CA TYR A 545 29.65 -9.24 6.76
C TYR A 545 30.25 -8.38 7.88
N PHE A 546 29.84 -8.62 9.12
CA PHE A 546 30.45 -7.96 10.26
C PHE A 546 31.84 -8.55 10.44
N THR A 547 32.87 -7.71 10.40
CA THR A 547 34.26 -8.11 10.73
C THR A 547 34.38 -8.53 12.20
N ASP A 548 33.46 -8.04 13.04
CA ASP A 548 33.37 -8.39 14.44
C ASP A 548 32.12 -9.26 14.70
N ILE A 549 32.35 -10.58 14.75
CA ILE A 549 31.30 -11.59 14.87
C ILE A 549 30.51 -11.48 16.18
N GLN A 550 31.02 -10.78 17.20
CA GLN A 550 30.34 -10.64 18.49
C GLN A 550 29.00 -9.89 18.40
N TYR A 551 28.77 -9.14 17.31
CA TYR A 551 27.52 -8.41 17.07
C TYR A 551 26.49 -9.17 16.24
N VAL A 552 26.88 -10.31 15.64
CA VAL A 552 26.01 -11.19 14.85
C VAL A 552 25.31 -12.17 15.78
N ARG A 553 23.98 -12.13 15.82
CA ARG A 553 23.20 -13.02 16.71
C ARG A 553 22.39 -14.07 15.98
N ALA A 554 22.15 -13.90 14.68
CA ALA A 554 21.60 -14.92 13.80
C ALA A 554 22.68 -15.45 12.84
N PRO A 555 23.63 -16.30 13.32
CA PRO A 555 24.74 -16.78 12.50
C PRO A 555 24.27 -17.57 11.26
N ASN A 556 23.12 -18.24 11.36
CA ASN A 556 22.51 -19.01 10.27
C ASN A 556 21.86 -18.13 9.19
N SER A 557 21.66 -16.83 9.45
CA SER A 557 20.97 -15.92 8.52
C SER A 557 21.98 -15.14 7.68
N CYS A 558 22.45 -15.69 6.58
CA CYS A 558 23.60 -15.19 5.83
C CYS A 558 23.34 -13.78 5.24
N PRO A 559 24.34 -12.87 5.23
CA PRO A 559 24.15 -11.52 4.72
C PRO A 559 23.97 -11.52 3.18
N MET A 560 23.42 -10.44 2.65
CA MET A 560 23.36 -10.21 1.20
C MET A 560 24.77 -10.14 0.62
N LYS A 561 24.99 -10.81 -0.52
CA LYS A 561 26.29 -10.87 -1.20
C LYS A 561 26.75 -9.50 -1.71
N ASN A 562 25.82 -8.61 -2.03
CA ASN A 562 26.01 -7.20 -2.36
C ASN A 562 24.65 -6.49 -2.29
N LEU A 563 24.62 -5.15 -2.29
CA LEU A 563 23.37 -4.38 -2.25
C LEU A 563 22.54 -4.45 -3.55
N LEU A 564 23.17 -4.81 -4.68
CA LEU A 564 22.54 -4.82 -6.01
C LEU A 564 21.58 -6.00 -6.22
N VAL A 565 21.75 -7.08 -5.46
CA VAL A 565 20.92 -8.31 -5.59
C VAL A 565 19.67 -8.28 -4.72
N PHE A 566 19.46 -7.21 -3.93
CA PHE A 566 18.24 -7.05 -3.14
C PHE A 566 17.07 -6.68 -4.05
N ASN A 567 16.02 -7.50 -4.05
CA ASN A 567 14.77 -7.22 -4.74
C ASN A 567 13.72 -6.75 -3.72
N PRO A 568 13.38 -5.46 -3.66
CA PRO A 568 12.39 -4.93 -2.71
C PRO A 568 10.96 -5.40 -2.99
N TYR A 569 10.65 -5.90 -4.19
CA TYR A 569 9.31 -6.33 -4.60
C TYR A 569 9.29 -7.80 -4.99
N ASP A 570 10.10 -8.62 -4.33
CA ASP A 570 10.03 -10.08 -4.44
C ASP A 570 8.68 -10.57 -3.93
N ASP A 571 7.90 -11.18 -4.81
CA ASP A 571 6.54 -11.66 -4.55
C ASP A 571 6.54 -12.97 -3.75
N GLN A 572 7.68 -13.65 -3.70
CA GLN A 572 7.89 -14.86 -2.91
C GLN A 572 8.64 -14.58 -1.60
N GLN A 573 8.81 -13.30 -1.24
CA GLN A 573 9.37 -12.92 0.05
C GLN A 573 8.52 -13.51 1.18
N GLY A 574 9.15 -14.27 2.08
CA GLY A 574 8.45 -14.89 3.19
C GLY A 574 7.85 -13.87 4.17
N ARG A 575 8.57 -12.76 4.42
CA ARG A 575 8.08 -11.64 5.25
C ARG A 575 7.16 -10.70 4.47
N GLY A 576 5.98 -10.43 5.04
CA GLY A 576 5.04 -9.42 4.58
C GLY A 576 5.19 -8.06 5.27
N LEU A 577 6.19 -7.87 6.14
CA LEU A 577 6.54 -6.58 6.74
C LEU A 577 8.02 -6.22 6.52
N ARG A 578 8.28 -4.92 6.37
CA ARG A 578 9.64 -4.35 6.34
C ARG A 578 10.28 -4.32 7.72
N LEU A 579 11.59 -4.53 7.77
CA LEU A 579 12.48 -4.28 8.92
C LEU A 579 13.37 -3.05 8.61
N ALA A 580 14.29 -2.69 9.50
CA ALA A 580 15.12 -1.50 9.31
C ALA A 580 16.03 -1.58 8.10
N ASN A 581 16.62 -2.76 7.87
CA ASN A 581 17.60 -2.96 6.81
C ASN A 581 16.96 -2.87 5.43
N ASP A 582 15.87 -3.57 5.18
CA ASP A 582 15.16 -3.47 3.91
C ASP A 582 14.46 -2.12 3.77
N ALA A 583 13.87 -1.53 4.82
CA ALA A 583 13.30 -0.17 4.72
C ALA A 583 14.34 0.87 4.25
N ALA A 584 15.55 0.81 4.78
CA ALA A 584 16.67 1.65 4.35
C ALA A 584 17.06 1.45 2.89
N LEU A 585 17.12 0.20 2.41
CA LEU A 585 17.46 -0.11 1.02
C LEU A 585 16.32 0.24 0.05
N VAL A 586 15.07 0.09 0.49
CA VAL A 586 13.89 0.36 -0.33
C VAL A 586 13.67 1.87 -0.50
N ALA A 587 13.73 2.62 0.59
CA ALA A 587 13.25 3.99 0.65
C ALA A 587 14.36 5.06 0.72
N ALA A 588 15.64 4.68 0.54
CA ALA A 588 16.74 5.63 0.61
C ALA A 588 16.51 6.84 -0.31
N ARG A 589 16.65 8.03 0.28
CA ARG A 589 16.73 9.30 -0.43
C ARG A 589 17.94 10.06 0.09
N VAL A 590 18.75 10.60 -0.82
CA VAL A 590 19.94 11.40 -0.52
C VAL A 590 19.57 12.87 -0.51
N ALA A 591 19.91 13.56 0.58
CA ALA A 591 19.76 15.00 0.73
C ALA A 591 20.90 15.77 0.03
N PRO A 592 20.74 17.08 -0.27
CA PRO A 592 21.75 17.86 -0.98
C PRO A 592 23.14 17.90 -0.31
N ASN A 593 23.20 17.75 1.02
CA ASN A 593 24.45 17.67 1.79
C ASN A 593 25.13 16.27 1.73
N GLY A 594 24.54 15.31 1.02
CA GLY A 594 25.05 13.95 0.89
C GLY A 594 24.70 13.02 2.05
N SER A 595 23.88 13.43 3.02
CA SER A 595 23.32 12.51 4.03
C SER A 595 22.04 11.84 3.53
N LEU A 596 21.66 10.71 4.13
CA LEU A 596 20.33 10.14 3.89
C LEU A 596 19.26 10.93 4.64
N TYR A 597 18.09 11.07 4.01
CA TYR A 597 16.85 11.37 4.74
C TYR A 597 16.55 10.24 5.74
N LEU A 598 15.92 10.56 6.87
CA LEU A 598 15.60 9.58 7.93
C LEU A 598 14.16 9.04 7.81
N ASP A 599 13.49 9.33 6.72
CA ASP A 599 12.16 8.85 6.39
C ASP A 599 12.10 7.32 6.22
N TRP A 600 13.23 6.67 5.90
CA TRP A 600 13.32 5.19 5.93
C TRP A 600 12.98 4.59 7.29
N VAL A 601 13.17 5.32 8.40
CA VAL A 601 12.80 4.85 9.75
C VAL A 601 11.28 4.67 9.87
N ASN A 602 10.50 5.52 9.19
CA ASN A 602 9.04 5.43 9.17
C ASN A 602 8.55 4.31 8.26
N ASN A 603 9.32 3.93 7.24
CA ASN A 603 9.01 2.82 6.33
C ASN A 603 9.10 1.44 6.99
N MET A 604 9.67 1.34 8.19
CA MET A 604 9.77 0.10 8.92
C MET A 604 8.43 -0.42 9.43
N ALA A 605 8.32 -1.74 9.57
CA ALA A 605 7.15 -2.45 10.08
C ALA A 605 5.84 -2.15 9.34
N HIS A 606 5.96 -1.67 8.09
CA HIS A 606 4.85 -1.52 7.17
C HIS A 606 4.77 -2.72 6.23
N PRO A 607 3.56 -3.01 5.68
CA PRO A 607 3.36 -4.11 4.74
C PRO A 607 4.28 -4.00 3.53
N THR A 608 4.74 -5.13 3.01
CA THR A 608 5.40 -5.18 1.70
C THR A 608 4.35 -5.07 0.58
N ALA A 609 4.79 -4.80 -0.64
CA ALA A 609 3.90 -4.78 -1.81
C ALA A 609 3.17 -6.12 -2.00
N ALA A 610 3.82 -7.24 -1.66
CA ALA A 610 3.19 -8.56 -1.65
C ALA A 610 2.04 -8.62 -0.64
N ALA A 611 2.26 -8.17 0.60
CA ALA A 611 1.19 -8.09 1.59
C ALA A 611 0.04 -7.16 1.15
N HIS A 612 0.34 -6.01 0.51
CA HIS A 612 -0.70 -5.15 -0.07
C HIS A 612 -1.50 -5.85 -1.19
N ALA A 613 -0.85 -6.64 -2.05
CA ALA A 613 -1.52 -7.39 -3.10
C ALA A 613 -2.44 -8.51 -2.54
N ARG A 614 -2.02 -9.13 -1.44
CA ARG A 614 -2.84 -10.09 -0.67
C ARG A 614 -4.08 -9.42 -0.08
N VAL A 615 -3.88 -8.27 0.58
CA VAL A 615 -5.00 -7.47 1.11
C VAL A 615 -5.96 -7.06 -0.01
N ALA A 616 -5.45 -6.59 -1.15
CA ALA A 616 -6.28 -6.24 -2.30
C ALA A 616 -7.12 -7.44 -2.80
N SER A 617 -6.55 -8.64 -2.80
CA SER A 617 -7.25 -9.87 -3.19
C SER A 617 -8.36 -10.24 -2.18
N LEU A 618 -8.13 -10.07 -0.88
CA LEU A 618 -9.16 -10.24 0.15
C LEU A 618 -10.31 -9.24 -0.01
N VAL A 619 -10.01 -7.97 -0.28
CA VAL A 619 -11.02 -6.92 -0.53
C VAL A 619 -11.85 -7.26 -1.78
N ALA A 620 -11.23 -7.89 -2.79
CA ALA A 620 -11.93 -8.39 -3.96
C ALA A 620 -12.73 -9.69 -3.73
N GLY A 621 -12.73 -10.24 -2.52
CA GLY A 621 -13.42 -11.50 -2.20
C GLY A 621 -12.78 -12.71 -2.87
N LYS A 622 -11.51 -12.63 -3.27
CA LYS A 622 -10.77 -13.73 -3.90
C LYS A 622 -9.98 -14.52 -2.85
N PRO A 623 -9.85 -15.85 -3.01
CA PRO A 623 -8.99 -16.63 -2.13
C PRO A 623 -7.53 -16.21 -2.32
N LEU A 624 -6.76 -16.27 -1.22
CA LEU A 624 -5.31 -16.12 -1.28
C LEU A 624 -4.69 -17.37 -1.88
N VAL A 625 -3.66 -17.19 -2.70
CA VAL A 625 -2.94 -18.32 -3.28
C VAL A 625 -1.83 -18.75 -2.32
N PRO A 626 -1.69 -20.05 -2.00
CA PRO A 626 -0.55 -20.53 -1.25
C PRO A 626 0.74 -20.19 -2.00
N ALA A 627 1.74 -19.66 -1.30
CA ALA A 627 3.06 -19.45 -1.91
C ALA A 627 3.56 -20.79 -2.49
N ALA A 628 3.89 -20.81 -3.78
CA ALA A 628 4.48 -21.99 -4.39
C ALA A 628 5.90 -22.17 -3.82
N PRO A 629 6.27 -23.34 -3.28
CA PRO A 629 7.64 -23.59 -2.88
C PRO A 629 8.51 -23.65 -4.14
N GLU A 630 9.35 -22.63 -4.34
CA GLU A 630 10.41 -22.68 -5.36
C GLU A 630 11.59 -23.49 -4.81
N PRO A 631 12.21 -24.38 -5.61
CA PRO A 631 13.36 -25.14 -5.15
C PRO A 631 14.54 -24.20 -4.83
N ALA A 632 15.09 -24.36 -3.64
CA ALA A 632 16.31 -23.69 -3.20
C ALA A 632 17.44 -23.94 -4.22
N GLN A 633 17.94 -22.87 -4.85
CA GLN A 633 19.12 -22.91 -5.71
C GLN A 633 20.36 -23.24 -4.87
N PRO A 634 21.14 -24.30 -5.16
CA PRO A 634 22.27 -24.70 -4.33
C PRO A 634 23.49 -23.77 -4.48
N TRP A 635 23.95 -23.17 -3.39
CA TRP A 635 25.20 -22.40 -3.28
C TRP A 635 26.00 -22.78 -2.00
N LEU A 636 27.33 -22.57 -2.06
CA LEU A 636 28.40 -23.05 -1.15
C LEU A 636 28.68 -22.17 0.10
N ALA A 637 28.35 -22.69 1.29
CA ALA A 637 28.81 -22.38 2.66
C ALA A 637 29.02 -20.91 3.13
N CYS A 638 28.15 -20.45 4.06
CA CYS A 638 28.11 -19.10 4.65
C CYS A 638 29.33 -18.69 5.49
N ALA A 639 30.40 -19.49 5.50
CA ALA A 639 31.57 -19.31 6.33
C ALA A 639 32.78 -18.94 5.45
N ASN A 640 33.07 -17.64 5.37
CA ASN A 640 34.41 -17.03 5.45
C ASN A 640 34.33 -15.50 5.34
#